data_AF-A0A8C0WTG9-F1
#
_entry.id   AF-A0A8C0WTG9-F1
#
_cell.length_a   1.000
_cell.length_b   1.000
_cell.length_c   1.000
_cell.angle_alpha   90.00
_cell.angle_beta   90.00
_cell.angle_gamma   90.00
#
_symmetry.space_group_name_H-M   'P 1'
#
loop_
_entity.id
_entity.type
_entity.pdbx_description
1 polymer ?
#
loop_
_entity_poly.entity_id
_entity_poly.type
_entity_poly.pdbx_seq_one_letter_code
_entity_poly.pdbx_strand_id
1 'polypeptide(L)'
;MEINNLPVELTVVWNGHFNIDNPAQNTVYLYKCGAMRESCGLCLKADPDFECGWCQSPGQCTLRQHCPAHESRWLELSGANSKCTNPRITEIIPVTGPREGGTKVTIRGENLGLEFRDIASHVKVAGVECSPLVDGYIPAEQIVCEMGEAKPSQHAGFVEICVAVCRPEFMARSSQLYYFMVNLKPSRGPMSGGTQVTITGTNLNAGSNVVVMFGKQPCLFHRRSPSYIVCNTTSSDEVLEMKVTVQVDRAKIRQDLVFQYMEDPTIVRIEPEWSIISGNTPIAVWGTHLDLIQNPQIRAKHGGKEHINICEVLNATEMTCQAPALALDPDHQSDLTERPEEFGFILDNVQSLLVLNKTNFTYYPNPVFEAFGPSGILELKPGTPIILKGKNLIPPVTGGNVKLNYTVLVGEKPCTVTVSDVQLLCESPNLIGRHKVMARVGGMEYSPGMVYIAPDSPLSLPAIVSIAVAGGLLIIFIVAVLIAYKRKSRESDLTLKRLQMQMDNLESRVALECKEAFAELQTDIHELTSDLDGAGIPFLDYRTYTMRVLFPGIEDHPVLRDLEVPGYRQERVEKGLKLFAQLINNKVFLLSFVRTLESQRSFSMRDRGNVASLIMTVLQSKLEYATDVLKQLLADLIDKNLENGGKSFHCPAQPTGSDHMPLPLTESVAEKMLTNWFTFLLYKFLKECAGEPLFSLFCAIKQQMEKGPIDAITGEARYSLSEDKLIRQQIEYKTLVLSCVSPDNVNSPEVPVKILNCDTITQVKEKILDAIFKNVPCSHRPKAADMDLEWRQGSGARMILQDEDITTKIENDWKRLNTLAHYQVPDGSLVALVSKQVTAYNAVNNSTVSRTSASKYENMIRYTGSPDSLRSRTPMITPDLESGVKMWHLVKNHEHGDQKEGDRGSKMVSEIYLTRLLATKGTLQKFVDDLFETIFSTAHRGSALPLAIKYMFDFLDEQADKHGIHDPHVRHTWKSNCLPLRFWVNMIKNPQFVFDIHKNSITDACLSVVAQTFMDSCSTSEHRLGKDSPSNKLLYAKDIPSYKNWVERYYSDIGKMPAISDQDMNAYLAEQSRMHMNEFNTMSALSEIFSYVGKYSEEILGPLDHDDQCGKQKLAYKLEQVITLMSLDS
;
A
#
# COMPACT_ATOMS: atom_id res chain seq x y z
N MET A 1 15.65 20.53 -49.59
CA MET A 1 14.64 20.72 -50.65
C MET A 1 13.85 21.96 -50.29
N GLU A 2 14.16 23.10 -50.91
CA GLU A 2 13.36 24.32 -50.76
C GLU A 2 12.07 24.14 -51.57
N ILE A 3 10.93 24.03 -50.89
CA ILE A 3 9.61 23.80 -51.52
C ILE A 3 9.06 25.10 -52.16
N ASN A 4 9.77 26.23 -52.02
CA ASN A 4 9.28 27.55 -52.39
C ASN A 4 9.27 27.81 -53.91
N ASN A 5 10.12 27.11 -54.68
CA ASN A 5 10.23 27.23 -56.13
C ASN A 5 10.29 25.83 -56.76
N LEU A 6 9.15 25.32 -57.22
CA LEU A 6 9.08 24.06 -57.98
C LEU A 6 9.17 24.36 -59.47
N PRO A 7 10.23 23.93 -60.18
CA PRO A 7 10.25 24.00 -61.64
C PRO A 7 9.25 22.99 -62.18
N VAL A 8 8.20 23.46 -62.85
CA VAL A 8 7.20 22.61 -63.49
C VAL A 8 7.42 22.64 -65.00
N GLU A 9 7.44 21.45 -65.61
CA GLU A 9 7.56 21.30 -67.06
C GLU A 9 6.24 21.71 -67.72
N LEU A 10 6.27 22.75 -68.56
CA LEU A 10 5.08 23.30 -69.21
C LEU A 10 4.94 22.71 -70.62
N THR A 11 3.88 21.92 -70.84
CA THR A 11 3.52 21.40 -72.16
C THR A 11 2.27 22.12 -72.67
N VAL A 12 2.41 22.93 -73.72
CA VAL A 12 1.28 23.64 -74.33
C VAL A 12 0.74 22.81 -75.48
N VAL A 13 -0.50 22.35 -75.36
CA VAL A 13 -1.18 21.54 -76.39
C VAL A 13 -2.08 22.43 -77.23
N TRP A 14 -1.77 22.55 -78.52
CA TRP A 14 -2.57 23.30 -79.49
C TRP A 14 -3.45 22.36 -80.31
N ASN A 15 -4.71 22.76 -80.55
CA ASN A 15 -5.73 21.95 -81.25
C ASN A 15 -5.88 20.51 -80.71
N GLY A 16 -5.75 20.33 -79.39
CA GLY A 16 -6.05 19.09 -78.67
C GLY A 16 -5.02 17.97 -78.79
N HIS A 17 -4.11 17.99 -79.77
CA HIS A 17 -3.18 16.87 -80.03
C HIS A 17 -1.76 17.28 -80.42
N PHE A 18 -1.46 18.57 -80.59
CA PHE A 18 -0.11 19.01 -80.96
C PHE A 18 0.58 19.66 -79.77
N ASN A 19 1.61 19.00 -79.23
CA ASN A 19 2.47 19.60 -78.24
C ASN A 19 3.40 20.60 -78.95
N ILE A 20 3.37 21.85 -78.52
CA ILE A 20 4.35 22.85 -78.95
C ILE A 20 5.67 22.52 -78.24
N ASP A 21 6.71 22.19 -79.00
CA ASP A 21 8.05 22.00 -78.45
C ASP A 21 8.51 23.28 -77.74
N ASN A 22 9.12 23.14 -76.56
CA ASN A 22 9.68 24.22 -75.75
C ASN A 22 11.22 24.27 -75.94
N PRO A 23 11.73 24.73 -77.09
CA PRO A 23 13.14 24.61 -77.47
C PRO A 23 14.09 25.44 -76.60
N ALA A 24 13.55 26.35 -75.76
CA ALA A 24 14.34 27.26 -74.93
C ALA A 24 14.46 26.82 -73.45
N GLN A 25 13.95 25.64 -73.05
CA GLN A 25 13.88 25.21 -71.65
C GLN A 25 13.20 26.25 -70.73
N ASN A 26 12.12 26.88 -71.20
CA ASN A 26 11.40 27.85 -70.38
C ASN A 26 10.78 27.13 -69.16
N THR A 27 11.23 27.47 -67.96
CA THR A 27 10.71 26.98 -66.67
C THR A 27 9.63 27.91 -66.13
N VAL A 28 8.50 27.35 -65.69
CA VAL A 28 7.44 28.10 -64.99
C VAL A 28 7.56 27.86 -63.49
N TYR A 29 7.62 28.95 -62.72
CA TYR A 29 7.69 28.91 -61.26
C TYR A 29 6.29 29.18 -60.68
N LEU A 30 5.73 28.20 -59.97
CA LEU A 30 4.50 28.38 -59.18
C LEU A 30 4.88 28.84 -57.77
N TYR A 31 4.46 30.05 -57.39
CA TYR A 31 4.70 30.60 -56.07
C TYR A 31 3.38 30.97 -55.37
N LYS A 32 3.38 30.89 -54.03
CA LYS A 32 2.27 31.34 -53.18
C LYS A 32 2.83 32.07 -51.97
N CYS A 33 2.46 33.34 -51.79
CA CYS A 33 3.03 34.18 -50.72
C CYS A 33 2.90 33.56 -49.31
N GLY A 34 1.73 33.00 -48.97
CA GLY A 34 1.47 32.42 -47.65
C GLY A 34 2.08 31.04 -47.38
N ALA A 35 2.74 30.38 -48.34
CA ALA A 35 3.33 29.06 -48.12
C ALA A 35 4.64 29.17 -47.33
N MET A 36 4.74 28.47 -46.19
CA MET A 36 5.93 28.44 -45.30
C MET A 36 6.41 29.82 -44.79
N ARG A 37 5.56 30.85 -44.86
CA ARG A 37 5.85 32.22 -44.42
C ARG A 37 4.77 32.69 -43.44
N GLU A 38 4.77 32.06 -42.27
CA GLU A 38 3.76 32.26 -41.22
C GLU A 38 3.96 33.55 -40.42
N SER A 39 5.13 34.18 -40.53
CA SER A 39 5.46 35.43 -39.83
C SER A 39 5.73 36.58 -40.80
N CYS A 40 5.52 37.80 -40.33
CA CYS A 40 5.81 39.03 -41.08
C CYS A 40 7.24 39.06 -41.62
N GLY A 41 8.22 38.66 -40.81
CA GLY A 41 9.63 38.67 -41.20
C GLY A 41 9.94 37.68 -42.32
N LEU A 42 9.41 36.45 -42.22
CA LEU A 42 9.55 35.45 -43.28
C LEU A 42 8.83 35.87 -44.57
N CYS A 43 7.70 36.56 -44.46
CA CYS A 43 6.96 37.10 -45.60
C CYS A 43 7.75 38.17 -46.35
N LEU A 44 8.29 39.15 -45.62
CA LEU A 44 9.03 40.27 -46.21
C LEU A 44 10.45 39.88 -46.69
N LYS A 45 10.95 38.71 -46.27
CA LYS A 45 12.16 38.08 -46.81
C LYS A 45 11.94 37.46 -48.20
N ALA A 46 10.70 37.27 -48.64
CA ALA A 46 10.41 36.66 -49.95
C ALA A 46 11.08 37.44 -51.09
N ASP A 47 11.42 36.74 -52.17
CA ASP A 47 12.01 37.35 -53.36
C ASP A 47 11.10 38.51 -53.85
N PRO A 48 11.66 39.72 -54.06
CA PRO A 48 10.90 40.87 -54.55
C PRO A 48 10.12 40.58 -55.84
N ASP A 49 10.59 39.67 -56.69
CA ASP A 49 9.95 39.28 -57.95
C ASP A 49 8.55 38.64 -57.73
N PHE A 50 8.26 38.17 -56.51
CA PHE A 50 6.97 37.58 -56.15
C PHE A 50 5.95 38.59 -55.59
N GLU A 51 6.32 39.86 -55.42
CA GLU A 51 5.44 40.95 -54.96
C GLU A 51 4.64 40.65 -53.68
N CYS A 52 5.17 39.76 -52.82
CA CYS A 52 4.54 39.37 -51.56
C CYS A 52 4.70 40.46 -50.50
N GLY A 53 3.66 40.66 -49.70
CA GLY A 53 3.71 41.56 -48.56
C GLY A 53 2.80 41.12 -47.42
N TRP A 54 2.97 41.75 -46.27
CA TRP A 54 2.30 41.36 -45.03
C TRP A 54 1.07 42.23 -44.79
N CYS A 55 -0.10 41.58 -44.70
CA CYS A 55 -1.35 42.24 -44.38
C CYS A 55 -1.58 42.18 -42.86
N GLN A 56 -1.45 43.30 -42.14
CA GLN A 56 -1.50 43.33 -40.67
C GLN A 56 -2.81 42.79 -40.07
N SER A 57 -3.93 42.95 -40.78
CA SER A 57 -5.24 42.38 -40.42
C SER A 57 -5.76 41.67 -41.68
N PRO A 58 -5.76 40.33 -41.77
CA PRO A 58 -5.80 39.33 -40.69
C PRO A 58 -4.45 38.78 -40.18
N GLY A 59 -3.29 39.33 -40.58
CA GLY A 59 -1.98 38.81 -40.18
C GLY A 59 -1.49 37.68 -41.09
N GLN A 60 -1.49 37.92 -42.41
CA GLN A 60 -1.13 36.90 -43.41
C GLN A 60 -0.25 37.47 -44.51
N CYS A 61 0.63 36.62 -45.05
CA CYS A 61 1.45 36.91 -46.23
C CYS A 61 0.64 36.69 -47.51
N THR A 62 0.38 37.76 -48.25
CA THR A 62 -0.47 37.73 -49.45
C THR A 62 0.02 38.75 -50.49
N LEU A 63 -0.71 38.90 -51.60
CA LEU A 63 -0.48 39.96 -52.58
C LEU A 63 -1.29 41.20 -52.20
N ARG A 64 -0.81 42.40 -52.58
CA ARG A 64 -1.41 43.69 -52.18
C ARG A 64 -2.91 43.80 -52.50
N GLN A 65 -3.32 43.28 -53.65
CA GLN A 65 -4.73 43.27 -54.10
C GLN A 65 -5.66 42.39 -53.24
N HIS A 66 -5.11 41.43 -52.50
CA HIS A 66 -5.85 40.53 -51.62
C HIS A 66 -5.85 40.99 -50.15
N CYS A 67 -5.24 42.14 -49.84
CA CYS A 67 -5.27 42.76 -48.52
C CYS A 67 -6.44 43.78 -48.44
N PRO A 68 -7.39 43.65 -47.49
CA PRO A 68 -8.56 44.53 -47.42
C PRO A 68 -8.18 46.00 -47.17
N ALA A 69 -8.56 46.91 -48.08
CA ALA A 69 -8.06 48.29 -48.09
C ALA A 69 -8.56 49.20 -46.95
N HIS A 70 -9.68 48.86 -46.29
CA HIS A 70 -10.38 49.79 -45.39
C HIS A 70 -9.93 49.74 -43.91
N GLU A 71 -9.26 48.66 -43.46
CA GLU A 71 -8.80 48.49 -42.06
C GLU A 71 -7.37 47.93 -41.93
N SER A 72 -6.75 47.49 -43.04
CA SER A 72 -5.48 46.75 -43.01
C SER A 72 -4.30 47.63 -43.44
N ARG A 73 -3.25 47.70 -42.61
CA ARG A 73 -1.97 48.30 -43.03
C ARG A 73 -1.15 47.27 -43.78
N TRP A 74 -0.78 47.59 -45.01
CA TRP A 74 0.09 46.80 -45.88
C TRP A 74 1.56 47.08 -45.56
N LEU A 75 2.35 46.02 -45.36
CA LEU A 75 3.80 46.11 -45.20
C LEU A 75 4.48 45.47 -46.41
N GLU A 76 5.48 46.18 -46.93
CA GLU A 76 6.35 45.73 -48.01
C GLU A 76 7.79 46.13 -47.69
N LEU A 77 8.78 45.38 -48.19
CA LEU A 77 10.19 45.54 -47.84
C LEU A 77 10.71 46.97 -48.07
N SER A 78 10.29 47.60 -49.17
CA SER A 78 10.70 48.97 -49.57
C SER A 78 9.75 50.09 -49.09
N GLY A 79 8.74 49.76 -48.28
CA GLY A 79 7.75 50.73 -47.79
C GLY A 79 8.25 51.52 -46.58
N ALA A 80 7.75 52.76 -46.40
CA ALA A 80 8.14 53.64 -45.29
C ALA A 80 7.84 53.10 -43.88
N ASN A 81 7.07 52.01 -43.75
CA ASN A 81 6.66 51.37 -42.49
C ASN A 81 7.05 49.87 -42.40
N SER A 82 8.14 49.43 -43.05
CA SER A 82 8.52 48.01 -43.22
C SER A 82 8.89 47.19 -41.94
N LYS A 83 8.47 47.58 -40.74
CA LYS A 83 8.89 46.93 -39.48
C LYS A 83 7.87 45.89 -38.98
N CYS A 84 8.33 44.66 -38.80
CA CYS A 84 7.54 43.59 -38.18
C CYS A 84 7.54 43.71 -36.65
N THR A 85 6.35 43.64 -36.06
CA THR A 85 6.15 43.63 -34.60
C THR A 85 6.12 42.21 -34.04
N ASN A 86 6.25 42.07 -32.72
CA ASN A 86 6.22 40.81 -31.96
C ASN A 86 7.34 39.83 -32.35
N PRO A 87 8.62 40.18 -32.14
CA PRO A 87 9.71 39.22 -32.26
C PRO A 87 9.64 38.14 -31.18
N ARG A 88 10.05 36.91 -31.52
CA ARG A 88 10.00 35.76 -30.61
C ARG A 88 11.27 34.93 -30.70
N ILE A 89 11.84 34.56 -29.56
CA ILE A 89 13.01 33.66 -29.48
C ILE A 89 12.50 32.23 -29.27
N THR A 90 12.95 31.30 -30.10
CA THR A 90 12.60 29.87 -30.03
C THR A 90 13.71 29.01 -29.46
N GLU A 91 14.98 29.35 -29.72
CA GLU A 91 16.13 28.52 -29.36
C GLU A 91 17.42 29.35 -29.13
N ILE A 92 18.28 28.89 -28.21
CA ILE A 92 19.58 29.51 -27.87
C ILE A 92 20.65 28.41 -27.79
N ILE A 93 21.77 28.58 -28.50
CA ILE A 93 22.88 27.59 -28.53
C ILE A 93 24.24 28.31 -28.53
N PRO A 94 25.17 27.97 -27.62
CA PRO A 94 24.99 27.18 -26.40
C PRO A 94 24.23 27.97 -25.32
N VAL A 95 23.70 27.29 -24.29
CA VAL A 95 23.03 27.92 -23.13
C VAL A 95 23.98 28.25 -21.96
N THR A 96 25.28 27.98 -22.12
CA THR A 96 26.31 28.25 -21.11
C THR A 96 27.59 28.84 -21.72
N GLY A 97 28.36 29.59 -20.92
CA GLY A 97 29.65 30.16 -21.31
C GLY A 97 30.53 30.59 -20.13
N PRO A 98 31.81 30.90 -20.35
CA PRO A 98 32.71 31.43 -19.33
C PRO A 98 32.35 32.88 -18.97
N ARG A 99 32.77 33.35 -17.79
CA ARG A 99 32.50 34.74 -17.33
C ARG A 99 33.33 35.77 -18.07
N GLU A 100 34.47 35.36 -18.60
CA GLU A 100 35.44 36.18 -19.31
C GLU A 100 34.95 36.61 -20.72
N GLY A 101 33.82 36.04 -21.21
CA GLY A 101 33.27 36.34 -22.53
C GLY A 101 33.89 35.53 -23.67
N GLY A 102 33.61 35.91 -24.92
CA GLY A 102 34.14 35.30 -26.14
C GLY A 102 33.35 34.09 -26.69
N THR A 103 32.29 33.67 -26.02
CA THR A 103 31.37 32.64 -26.55
C THR A 103 30.53 33.20 -27.68
N LYS A 104 30.47 32.51 -28.82
CA LYS A 104 29.50 32.79 -29.89
C LYS A 104 28.17 32.12 -29.56
N VAL A 105 27.13 32.91 -29.35
CA VAL A 105 25.76 32.48 -29.03
C VAL A 105 24.89 32.64 -30.26
N THR A 106 24.29 31.55 -30.70
CA THR A 106 23.30 31.48 -31.78
C THR A 106 21.91 31.58 -31.17
N ILE A 107 21.13 32.58 -31.60
CA ILE A 107 19.77 32.82 -31.17
C ILE A 107 18.85 32.67 -32.39
N ARG A 108 17.86 31.78 -32.30
CA ARG A 108 16.89 31.52 -33.37
C ARG A 108 15.49 31.94 -32.95
N GLY A 109 14.68 32.34 -33.92
CA GLY A 109 13.36 32.89 -33.65
C GLY A 109 12.61 33.39 -34.87
N GLU A 110 11.62 34.23 -34.63
CA GLU A 110 10.77 34.86 -35.64
C GLU A 110 10.81 36.39 -35.49
N ASN A 111 10.72 37.09 -36.63
CA ASN A 111 10.75 38.56 -36.73
C ASN A 111 11.99 39.20 -36.09
N LEU A 112 13.14 38.52 -36.08
CA LEU A 112 14.39 38.97 -35.44
C LEU A 112 15.16 40.07 -36.22
N GLY A 113 14.44 41.02 -36.84
CA GLY A 113 14.99 42.06 -37.72
C GLY A 113 14.96 41.66 -39.20
N LEU A 114 14.87 42.64 -40.10
CA LEU A 114 14.94 42.40 -41.54
C LEU A 114 16.32 42.72 -42.08
N GLU A 115 17.01 43.67 -41.46
CA GLU A 115 18.36 44.06 -41.80
C GLU A 115 19.28 43.98 -40.58
N PHE A 116 20.58 43.75 -40.81
CA PHE A 116 21.56 43.61 -39.72
C PHE A 116 21.60 44.85 -38.80
N ARG A 117 21.39 46.05 -39.35
CA ARG A 117 21.32 47.31 -38.59
C ARG A 117 20.21 47.32 -37.54
N ASP A 118 19.16 46.52 -37.71
CA ASP A 118 18.06 46.45 -36.76
C ASP A 118 18.48 45.81 -35.42
N ILE A 119 19.55 45.00 -35.42
CA ILE A 119 19.97 44.21 -34.24
C ILE A 119 21.38 44.54 -33.73
N ALA A 120 22.17 45.29 -34.50
CA ALA A 120 23.61 45.48 -34.31
C ALA A 120 24.06 45.96 -32.91
N SER A 121 23.21 46.64 -32.14
CA SER A 121 23.53 47.19 -30.81
C SER A 121 22.53 46.80 -29.72
N HIS A 122 21.68 45.80 -29.96
CA HIS A 122 20.45 45.61 -29.18
C HIS A 122 20.22 44.17 -28.71
N VAL A 123 21.30 43.38 -28.58
CA VAL A 123 21.27 42.00 -28.07
C VAL A 123 21.96 41.93 -26.71
N LYS A 124 21.23 41.48 -25.69
CA LYS A 124 21.77 41.21 -24.35
C LYS A 124 21.49 39.77 -23.97
N VAL A 125 22.47 39.11 -23.38
CA VAL A 125 22.37 37.73 -22.91
C VAL A 125 22.75 37.73 -21.43
N ALA A 126 21.80 37.33 -20.56
CA ALA A 126 21.97 37.35 -19.12
C ALA A 126 22.42 38.71 -18.54
N GLY A 127 21.96 39.81 -19.16
CA GLY A 127 22.32 41.17 -18.79
C GLY A 127 23.73 41.61 -19.21
N VAL A 128 24.45 40.80 -20.00
CA VAL A 128 25.74 41.12 -20.63
C VAL A 128 25.52 41.46 -22.10
N GLU A 129 26.28 42.43 -22.61
CA GLU A 129 26.21 42.86 -24.02
C GLU A 129 26.77 41.75 -24.94
N CYS A 130 26.03 41.39 -25.98
CA CYS A 130 26.42 40.38 -26.97
C CYS A 130 26.48 41.04 -28.34
N SER A 131 27.67 41.10 -28.94
CA SER A 131 27.92 41.82 -30.19
C SER A 131 27.53 40.96 -31.41
N PRO A 132 26.48 41.29 -32.17
CA PRO A 132 26.07 40.48 -33.32
C PRO A 132 27.11 40.42 -34.44
N LEU A 133 27.21 39.28 -35.10
CA LEU A 133 28.14 39.01 -36.20
C LEU A 133 27.39 38.97 -37.53
N VAL A 134 27.90 39.69 -38.53
CA VAL A 134 27.29 39.79 -39.86
C VAL A 134 27.18 38.41 -40.52
N ASP A 135 28.24 37.60 -40.47
CA ASP A 135 28.32 36.30 -41.14
C ASP A 135 27.34 35.25 -40.58
N GLY A 136 26.80 35.46 -39.37
CA GLY A 136 25.87 34.54 -38.71
C GLY A 136 24.42 35.04 -38.64
N TYR A 137 24.15 36.23 -39.17
CA TYR A 137 22.81 36.81 -39.19
C TYR A 137 22.01 36.28 -40.39
N ILE A 138 20.83 35.72 -40.11
CA ILE A 138 19.84 35.34 -41.12
C ILE A 138 18.61 36.22 -40.91
N PRO A 139 18.22 37.04 -41.91
CA PRO A 139 17.06 37.94 -41.79
C PRO A 139 15.83 37.23 -41.24
N ALA A 140 15.20 37.85 -40.24
CA ALA A 140 14.02 37.42 -39.50
C ALA A 140 14.13 36.14 -38.66
N GLU A 141 15.22 35.37 -38.77
CA GLU A 141 15.29 33.98 -38.28
C GLU A 141 16.41 33.72 -37.27
N GLN A 142 17.59 34.31 -37.46
CA GLN A 142 18.77 33.95 -36.67
C GLN A 142 19.71 35.13 -36.44
N ILE A 143 20.23 35.22 -35.22
CA ILE A 143 21.31 36.13 -34.84
C ILE A 143 22.41 35.28 -34.21
N VAL A 144 23.65 35.45 -34.66
CA VAL A 144 24.84 34.95 -33.94
C VAL A 144 25.54 36.15 -33.35
N CYS A 145 25.81 36.13 -32.05
CA CYS A 145 26.50 37.22 -31.36
C CYS A 145 27.63 36.70 -30.48
N GLU A 146 28.66 37.52 -30.26
CA GLU A 146 29.79 37.21 -29.39
C GLU A 146 29.63 37.88 -28.02
N MET A 147 29.74 37.08 -26.96
CA MET A 147 29.52 37.53 -25.58
C MET A 147 30.64 38.44 -25.07
N GLY A 148 30.26 39.55 -24.42
CA GLY A 148 31.18 40.36 -23.61
C GLY A 148 31.50 39.74 -22.24
N GLU A 149 32.31 40.45 -21.45
CA GLU A 149 32.71 40.04 -20.09
C GLU A 149 31.56 40.23 -19.07
N ALA A 150 31.33 39.21 -18.23
CA ALA A 150 30.30 39.18 -17.20
C ALA A 150 30.84 39.58 -15.83
N LYS A 151 30.11 40.44 -15.11
CA LYS A 151 30.47 40.84 -13.74
C LYS A 151 30.29 39.69 -12.75
N PRO A 152 31.02 39.66 -11.61
CA PRO A 152 30.88 38.63 -10.59
C PRO A 152 29.46 38.41 -10.06
N SER A 153 28.61 39.45 -10.06
CA SER A 153 27.21 39.38 -9.64
C SER A 153 26.28 38.70 -10.67
N GLN A 154 26.71 38.52 -11.91
CA GLN A 154 25.91 37.97 -13.00
C GLN A 154 26.16 36.46 -13.12
N HIS A 155 25.22 35.66 -12.62
CA HIS A 155 25.32 34.20 -12.56
C HIS A 155 24.51 33.51 -13.66
N ALA A 156 23.30 34.01 -13.92
CA ALA A 156 22.41 33.56 -14.97
C ALA A 156 21.42 34.66 -15.35
N GLY A 157 20.82 34.59 -16.54
CA GLY A 157 19.76 35.51 -16.95
C GLY A 157 19.19 35.23 -18.34
N PHE A 158 18.15 35.95 -18.72
CA PHE A 158 17.45 35.77 -19.99
C PHE A 158 18.18 36.44 -21.16
N VAL A 159 17.87 36.00 -22.37
CA VAL A 159 18.25 36.70 -23.61
C VAL A 159 17.17 37.71 -23.94
N GLU A 160 17.58 38.96 -24.13
CA GLU A 160 16.72 40.09 -24.44
C GLU A 160 17.21 40.73 -25.74
N ILE A 161 16.30 40.82 -26.71
CA ILE A 161 16.56 41.38 -28.05
C ILE A 161 15.59 42.53 -28.27
N CYS A 162 16.12 43.62 -28.81
CA CYS A 162 15.34 44.74 -29.29
C CYS A 162 15.60 44.90 -30.80
N VAL A 163 14.53 44.92 -31.61
CA VAL A 163 14.62 45.01 -33.07
C VAL A 163 14.34 46.45 -33.51
N ALA A 164 15.37 47.13 -34.03
CA ALA A 164 15.40 48.51 -34.51
C ALA A 164 15.08 49.61 -33.46
N VAL A 165 14.00 49.48 -32.69
CA VAL A 165 13.55 50.44 -31.68
C VAL A 165 13.06 49.68 -30.45
N CYS A 166 13.57 50.02 -29.26
CA CYS A 166 13.24 49.29 -28.02
C CYS A 166 11.90 49.73 -27.41
N ARG A 167 10.82 49.51 -28.16
CA ARG A 167 9.43 49.58 -27.68
C ARG A 167 8.91 48.18 -27.39
N PRO A 168 7.93 48.00 -26.48
CA PRO A 168 7.43 46.68 -26.12
C PRO A 168 7.05 45.79 -27.31
N GLU A 169 6.49 46.37 -28.38
CA GLU A 169 6.08 45.69 -29.62
C GLU A 169 7.23 45.19 -30.52
N PHE A 170 8.48 45.55 -30.23
CA PHE A 170 9.68 45.13 -30.97
C PHE A 170 10.73 44.46 -30.06
N MET A 171 10.34 44.03 -28.86
CA MET A 171 11.22 43.34 -27.92
C MET A 171 10.87 41.86 -27.81
N ALA A 172 11.90 41.02 -27.76
CA ALA A 172 11.77 39.58 -27.50
C ALA A 172 12.59 39.22 -26.26
N ARG A 173 12.01 38.36 -25.42
CA ARG A 173 12.68 37.78 -24.25
C ARG A 173 12.58 36.26 -24.34
N SER A 174 13.70 35.58 -24.08
CA SER A 174 13.73 34.12 -24.08
C SER A 174 12.98 33.54 -22.89
N SER A 175 12.47 32.32 -23.03
CA SER A 175 11.98 31.51 -21.91
C SER A 175 13.10 30.77 -21.17
N GLN A 176 14.22 30.51 -21.85
CA GLN A 176 15.40 29.82 -21.30
C GLN A 176 16.42 30.82 -20.73
N LEU A 177 17.11 30.40 -19.66
CA LEU A 177 18.21 31.14 -19.02
C LEU A 177 19.57 30.75 -19.63
N TYR A 178 20.48 31.72 -19.75
CA TYR A 178 21.89 31.53 -20.08
C TYR A 178 22.75 31.60 -18.80
N TYR A 179 23.73 30.71 -18.63
CA TYR A 179 24.54 30.59 -17.40
C TYR A 179 26.03 30.84 -17.64
N PHE A 180 26.69 31.49 -16.68
CA PHE A 180 28.14 31.71 -16.71
C PHE A 180 28.89 30.69 -15.81
N MET A 181 29.51 29.63 -16.37
CA MET A 181 30.18 28.56 -15.59
C MET A 181 31.43 27.94 -16.27
N VAL A 182 32.48 27.71 -15.46
CA VAL A 182 33.49 26.65 -15.64
C VAL A 182 33.15 25.57 -14.61
N ASN A 183 33.01 24.31 -15.03
CA ASN A 183 32.52 23.23 -14.17
C ASN A 183 33.49 22.04 -14.14
N LEU A 184 33.56 21.38 -12.99
CA LEU A 184 34.35 20.17 -12.72
C LEU A 184 33.39 19.01 -12.45
N LYS A 185 33.49 17.92 -13.22
CA LYS A 185 32.60 16.76 -13.09
C LYS A 185 33.35 15.43 -13.24
N PRO A 186 33.14 14.43 -12.34
CA PRO A 186 32.42 14.53 -11.07
C PRO A 186 33.19 15.37 -10.03
N SER A 187 32.48 15.93 -9.05
CA SER A 187 33.06 16.77 -7.99
C SER A 187 33.52 16.00 -6.75
N ARG A 188 33.35 14.67 -6.73
CA ARG A 188 33.76 13.78 -5.64
C ARG A 188 34.24 12.43 -6.17
N GLY A 189 35.07 11.74 -5.39
CA GLY A 189 35.57 10.38 -5.69
C GLY A 189 36.33 9.75 -4.52
N PRO A 190 36.69 8.45 -4.60
CA PRO A 190 37.39 7.72 -3.55
C PRO A 190 38.76 8.31 -3.20
N MET A 191 39.16 8.19 -1.93
CA MET A 191 40.47 8.61 -1.42
C MET A 191 41.63 7.84 -2.07
N SER A 192 41.41 6.60 -2.49
CA SER A 192 42.37 5.84 -3.31
C SER A 192 42.70 6.49 -4.66
N GLY A 193 41.86 7.43 -5.14
CA GLY A 193 42.00 8.09 -6.43
C GLY A 193 41.55 7.21 -7.61
N GLY A 194 41.89 7.63 -8.82
CA GLY A 194 41.52 6.93 -10.07
C GLY A 194 40.26 7.48 -10.76
N THR A 195 39.58 8.44 -10.14
CA THR A 195 38.38 9.08 -10.69
C THR A 195 38.74 9.93 -11.91
N GLN A 196 38.04 9.71 -13.02
CA GLN A 196 38.22 10.48 -14.25
C GLN A 196 37.42 11.78 -14.18
N VAL A 197 38.12 12.89 -13.98
CA VAL A 197 37.53 14.22 -13.83
C VAL A 197 37.63 14.99 -15.14
N THR A 198 36.50 15.60 -15.54
CA THR A 198 36.40 16.50 -16.69
C THR A 198 36.26 17.94 -16.20
N ILE A 199 37.23 18.77 -16.55
CA ILE A 199 37.22 20.22 -16.33
C ILE A 199 36.77 20.87 -17.62
N THR A 200 35.68 21.63 -17.59
CA THR A 200 35.09 22.29 -18.76
C THR A 200 35.37 23.79 -18.76
N GLY A 201 35.74 24.35 -19.91
CA GLY A 201 36.11 25.77 -20.06
C GLY A 201 36.26 26.17 -21.52
N THR A 202 37.00 27.25 -21.82
CA THR A 202 37.26 27.71 -23.19
C THR A 202 38.75 27.84 -23.46
N ASN A 203 39.15 27.58 -24.71
CA ASN A 203 40.55 27.57 -25.18
C ASN A 203 41.51 26.76 -24.29
N LEU A 204 41.04 25.68 -23.67
CA LEU A 204 41.84 24.85 -22.75
C LEU A 204 42.97 24.06 -23.44
N ASN A 205 43.01 24.08 -24.77
CA ASN A 205 44.09 23.55 -25.59
C ASN A 205 45.19 24.59 -25.91
N ALA A 206 45.06 25.85 -25.46
CA ALA A 206 46.12 26.84 -25.60
C ALA A 206 47.37 26.41 -24.81
N GLY A 207 48.56 26.80 -25.25
CA GLY A 207 49.83 26.46 -24.58
C GLY A 207 50.33 25.03 -24.83
N SER A 208 51.59 24.76 -24.45
CA SER A 208 52.27 23.49 -24.75
C SER A 208 52.15 22.45 -23.63
N ASN A 209 52.11 22.88 -22.38
CA ASN A 209 52.03 22.04 -21.20
C ASN A 209 50.83 22.41 -20.32
N VAL A 210 50.14 21.41 -19.77
CA VAL A 210 49.02 21.59 -18.84
C VAL A 210 49.25 20.73 -17.61
N VAL A 211 49.17 21.36 -16.44
CA VAL A 211 49.28 20.71 -15.13
C VAL A 211 48.01 21.01 -14.35
N VAL A 212 47.34 19.95 -13.89
CA VAL A 212 46.16 20.05 -13.03
C VAL A 212 46.52 19.47 -11.66
N MET A 213 46.28 20.23 -10.59
CA MET A 213 46.57 19.82 -9.21
C MET A 213 45.32 19.92 -8.35
N PHE A 214 45.05 18.88 -7.57
CA PHE A 214 43.99 18.79 -6.56
C PHE A 214 44.65 18.98 -5.19
N GLY A 215 44.67 20.21 -4.69
CA GLY A 215 45.52 20.59 -3.55
C GLY A 215 47.00 20.39 -3.88
N LYS A 216 47.62 19.39 -3.24
CA LYS A 216 49.01 18.97 -3.52
C LYS A 216 49.11 17.76 -4.46
N GLN A 217 47.99 17.11 -4.76
CA GLN A 217 47.95 15.87 -5.52
C GLN A 217 47.88 16.15 -7.03
N PRO A 218 48.79 15.62 -7.86
CA PRO A 218 48.74 15.81 -9.30
C PRO A 218 47.61 15.00 -9.93
N CYS A 219 46.93 15.56 -10.93
CA CYS A 219 46.00 14.82 -11.76
C CYS A 219 46.74 14.23 -12.96
N LEU A 220 46.61 12.92 -13.18
CA LEU A 220 47.25 12.24 -14.30
C LEU A 220 46.55 12.62 -15.59
N PHE A 221 47.23 13.42 -16.43
CA PHE A 221 46.67 13.94 -17.66
C PHE A 221 46.23 12.81 -18.62
N HIS A 222 45.01 12.91 -19.14
CA HIS A 222 44.47 11.95 -20.12
C HIS A 222 44.33 12.57 -21.51
N ARG A 223 43.51 13.63 -21.65
CA ARG A 223 43.32 14.35 -22.92
C ARG A 223 42.79 15.76 -22.70
N ARG A 224 42.96 16.65 -23.69
CA ARG A 224 42.36 17.99 -23.69
C ARG A 224 41.83 18.38 -25.06
N SER A 225 40.88 19.30 -25.07
CA SER A 225 40.30 19.95 -26.25
C SER A 225 40.19 21.46 -25.99
N PRO A 226 39.71 22.26 -26.97
CA PRO A 226 39.41 23.66 -26.70
C PRO A 226 38.40 23.87 -25.56
N SER A 227 37.53 22.90 -25.28
CA SER A 227 36.43 23.05 -24.33
C SER A 227 36.56 22.23 -23.04
N TYR A 228 37.53 21.31 -22.96
CA TYR A 228 37.69 20.47 -21.77
C TYR A 228 39.11 19.94 -21.55
N ILE A 229 39.43 19.61 -20.30
CA ILE A 229 40.59 18.79 -19.89
C ILE A 229 40.05 17.58 -19.13
N VAL A 230 40.53 16.39 -19.48
CA VAL A 230 40.26 15.13 -18.77
C VAL A 230 41.55 14.64 -18.13
N CYS A 231 41.49 14.32 -16.84
CA CYS A 231 42.59 13.75 -16.10
C CYS A 231 42.07 12.83 -14.97
N ASN A 232 42.90 11.91 -14.48
CA ASN A 232 42.54 11.00 -13.40
C ASN A 232 43.14 11.47 -12.07
N THR A 233 42.35 11.45 -11.00
CA THR A 233 42.82 11.81 -9.65
C THR A 233 43.86 10.80 -9.14
N THR A 234 44.79 11.27 -8.31
CA THR A 234 45.72 10.42 -7.55
C THR A 234 45.23 10.23 -6.11
N SER A 235 45.84 9.32 -5.37
CA SER A 235 45.47 9.00 -3.99
C SER A 235 45.70 10.18 -3.04
N SER A 236 44.80 10.33 -2.07
CA SER A 236 44.88 11.31 -0.99
C SER A 236 44.86 10.61 0.37
N ASP A 237 45.72 11.06 1.30
CA ASP A 237 45.77 10.53 2.67
C ASP A 237 44.62 11.09 3.55
N GLU A 238 43.88 12.08 3.06
CA GLU A 238 42.82 12.76 3.80
C GLU A 238 41.49 12.79 3.02
N VAL A 239 40.37 12.52 3.71
CA VAL A 239 38.99 12.65 3.24
C VAL A 239 38.55 14.10 3.40
N LEU A 240 38.98 14.95 2.46
CA LEU A 240 38.81 16.40 2.55
C LEU A 240 38.48 17.04 1.20
N GLU A 241 37.93 18.24 1.31
CA GLU A 241 37.67 19.13 0.19
C GLU A 241 38.96 19.82 -0.27
N MET A 242 39.34 19.64 -1.54
CA MET A 242 40.59 20.11 -2.12
C MET A 242 40.35 21.12 -3.25
N LYS A 243 41.08 22.24 -3.21
CA LYS A 243 41.06 23.23 -4.30
C LYS A 243 41.77 22.69 -5.54
N VAL A 244 41.11 22.75 -6.68
CA VAL A 244 41.66 22.33 -7.98
C VAL A 244 42.26 23.53 -8.69
N THR A 245 43.52 23.40 -9.10
CA THR A 245 44.26 24.43 -9.83
C THR A 245 44.67 23.90 -11.19
N VAL A 246 44.43 24.69 -12.24
CA VAL A 246 44.82 24.39 -13.61
C VAL A 246 45.89 25.39 -14.02
N GLN A 247 47.05 24.88 -14.41
CA GLN A 247 48.17 25.66 -14.90
C GLN A 247 48.45 25.28 -16.35
N VAL A 248 48.46 26.27 -17.24
CA VAL A 248 48.82 26.12 -18.65
C VAL A 248 50.13 26.88 -18.86
N ASP A 249 51.20 26.15 -19.15
CA ASP A 249 52.59 26.65 -19.17
C ASP A 249 52.95 27.40 -17.87
N ARG A 250 53.05 28.75 -17.93
CA ARG A 250 53.33 29.62 -16.77
C ARG A 250 52.08 30.33 -16.22
N ALA A 251 50.93 30.20 -16.89
CA ALA A 251 49.68 30.86 -16.51
C ALA A 251 48.85 29.95 -15.60
N LYS A 252 48.38 30.48 -14.46
CA LYS A 252 47.44 29.80 -13.57
C LYS A 252 46.04 30.34 -13.79
N ILE A 253 45.08 29.45 -14.06
CA ILE A 253 43.67 29.80 -14.18
C ILE A 253 43.15 30.14 -12.77
N ARG A 254 42.70 31.38 -12.56
CA ARG A 254 42.24 31.88 -11.25
C ARG A 254 40.75 31.59 -11.06
N GLN A 255 40.39 30.34 -10.84
CA GLN A 255 39.01 29.91 -10.55
C GLN A 255 38.96 29.03 -9.29
N ASP A 256 37.87 29.10 -8.55
CA ASP A 256 37.65 28.33 -7.32
C ASP A 256 36.98 26.98 -7.64
N LEU A 257 37.73 26.11 -8.33
CA LEU A 257 37.31 24.72 -8.54
C LEU A 257 37.62 23.90 -7.29
N VAL A 258 36.73 22.97 -6.96
CA VAL A 258 36.80 22.17 -5.73
C VAL A 258 36.44 20.71 -6.02
N PHE A 259 37.16 19.78 -5.43
CA PHE A 259 36.91 18.34 -5.49
C PHE A 259 37.00 17.71 -4.10
N GLN A 260 36.07 16.83 -3.77
CA GLN A 260 36.00 16.17 -2.47
C GLN A 260 36.48 14.71 -2.56
N TYR A 261 37.54 14.39 -1.81
CA TYR A 261 37.91 13.00 -1.57
C TYR A 261 36.99 12.41 -0.49
N MET A 262 36.38 11.27 -0.80
CA MET A 262 35.46 10.52 0.06
C MET A 262 36.09 9.19 0.49
N GLU A 263 35.53 8.54 1.51
CA GLU A 263 35.95 7.19 1.90
C GLU A 263 35.79 6.19 0.73
N ASP A 264 36.71 5.22 0.65
CA ASP A 264 36.68 4.21 -0.40
C ASP A 264 35.41 3.33 -0.30
N PRO A 265 34.86 2.85 -1.43
CA PRO A 265 33.73 1.92 -1.44
C PRO A 265 34.05 0.63 -0.70
N THR A 266 33.02 0.01 -0.12
CA THR A 266 33.12 -1.32 0.52
C THR A 266 32.05 -2.27 -0.02
N ILE A 267 32.32 -3.57 0.00
CA ILE A 267 31.39 -4.63 -0.43
C ILE A 267 30.99 -5.46 0.79
N VAL A 268 29.69 -5.57 1.03
CA VAL A 268 29.09 -6.30 2.16
C VAL A 268 28.69 -7.71 1.76
N ARG A 269 28.01 -7.88 0.62
CA ARG A 269 27.56 -9.19 0.11
C ARG A 269 27.34 -9.18 -1.40
N ILE A 270 27.37 -10.37 -2.00
CA ILE A 270 27.08 -10.60 -3.41
C ILE A 270 26.07 -11.75 -3.54
N GLU A 271 25.15 -11.66 -4.51
CA GLU A 271 24.15 -12.71 -4.75
C GLU A 271 23.77 -12.76 -6.24
N PRO A 272 23.82 -13.93 -6.89
CA PRO A 272 24.30 -15.22 -6.38
C PRO A 272 25.83 -15.27 -6.20
N GLU A 273 26.32 -16.17 -5.33
CA GLU A 273 27.75 -16.50 -5.18
C GLU A 273 28.23 -17.55 -6.21
N TRP A 274 27.62 -17.61 -7.38
CA TRP A 274 27.97 -18.56 -8.43
C TRP A 274 27.69 -18.03 -9.84
N SER A 275 28.35 -18.62 -10.84
CA SER A 275 28.07 -18.39 -12.27
C SER A 275 28.36 -19.65 -13.10
N ILE A 276 28.12 -19.60 -14.41
CA ILE A 276 28.60 -20.61 -15.36
C ILE A 276 29.92 -20.15 -15.99
N ILE A 277 30.72 -21.07 -16.51
CA ILE A 277 32.06 -20.78 -17.08
C ILE A 277 32.04 -19.64 -18.12
N SER A 278 30.99 -19.51 -18.93
CA SER A 278 30.83 -18.42 -19.91
C SER A 278 30.56 -17.05 -19.30
N GLY A 279 30.31 -16.97 -17.99
CA GLY A 279 30.02 -15.74 -17.25
C GLY A 279 28.64 -15.17 -17.57
N ASN A 280 28.54 -13.84 -17.52
CA ASN A 280 27.34 -13.02 -17.79
C ASN A 280 26.10 -13.44 -16.99
N THR A 281 26.32 -14.04 -15.83
CA THR A 281 25.27 -14.20 -14.82
C THR A 281 25.16 -12.87 -14.08
N PRO A 282 23.96 -12.27 -13.96
CA PRO A 282 23.78 -11.05 -13.20
C PRO A 282 23.98 -11.33 -11.71
N ILE A 283 24.91 -10.61 -11.09
CA ILE A 283 25.27 -10.65 -9.68
C ILE A 283 24.83 -9.32 -9.07
N ALA A 284 23.89 -9.35 -8.13
CA ALA A 284 23.58 -8.20 -7.31
C ALA A 284 24.65 -8.05 -6.22
N VAL A 285 25.13 -6.82 -6.03
CA VAL A 285 26.24 -6.49 -5.14
C VAL A 285 25.79 -5.37 -4.22
N TRP A 286 25.88 -5.60 -2.91
CA TRP A 286 25.53 -4.62 -1.89
C TRP A 286 26.77 -4.14 -1.13
N GLY A 287 26.83 -2.85 -0.86
CA GLY A 287 28.02 -2.18 -0.34
C GLY A 287 27.74 -0.80 0.21
N THR A 288 28.78 0.03 0.28
CA THR A 288 28.68 1.47 0.59
C THR A 288 29.51 2.28 -0.41
N HIS A 289 29.11 3.52 -0.64
CA HIS A 289 29.77 4.49 -1.53
C HIS A 289 30.02 3.98 -2.96
N LEU A 290 29.17 3.08 -3.47
CA LEU A 290 29.30 2.52 -4.82
C LEU A 290 29.01 3.55 -5.92
N ASP A 291 28.23 4.59 -5.61
CA ASP A 291 27.91 5.70 -6.51
C ASP A 291 29.09 6.64 -6.80
N LEU A 292 30.19 6.51 -6.05
CA LEU A 292 31.41 7.28 -6.31
C LEU A 292 32.16 6.78 -7.55
N ILE A 293 31.93 5.54 -7.98
CA ILE A 293 32.72 4.86 -9.01
C ILE A 293 32.04 5.02 -10.36
N GLN A 294 32.77 5.59 -11.32
CA GLN A 294 32.22 5.89 -12.65
C GLN A 294 32.10 4.65 -13.53
N ASN A 295 33.10 3.76 -13.48
CA ASN A 295 33.17 2.55 -14.30
C ASN A 295 33.52 1.33 -13.43
N PRO A 296 32.61 0.87 -12.56
CA PRO A 296 32.86 -0.30 -11.73
C PRO A 296 32.94 -1.56 -12.60
N GLN A 297 33.92 -2.43 -12.31
CA GLN A 297 34.07 -3.71 -12.99
C GLN A 297 34.22 -4.82 -11.97
N ILE A 298 33.81 -6.02 -12.35
CA ILE A 298 34.02 -7.25 -11.58
C ILE A 298 35.13 -8.07 -12.25
N ARG A 299 36.00 -8.69 -11.46
CA ARG A 299 37.16 -9.45 -11.93
C ARG A 299 37.23 -10.84 -11.32
N ALA A 300 37.71 -11.80 -12.12
CA ALA A 300 38.08 -13.13 -11.67
C ALA A 300 39.39 -13.57 -12.34
N LYS A 301 40.28 -14.19 -11.57
CA LYS A 301 41.56 -14.71 -12.05
C LYS A 301 41.62 -16.21 -11.86
N HIS A 302 41.99 -16.94 -12.90
CA HIS A 302 42.09 -18.40 -12.89
C HIS A 302 43.16 -18.84 -13.90
N GLY A 303 44.06 -19.73 -13.49
CA GLY A 303 45.14 -20.21 -14.36
C GLY A 303 46.10 -19.09 -14.79
N GLY A 304 46.32 -18.11 -13.91
CA GLY A 304 47.15 -16.93 -14.19
C GLY A 304 46.55 -15.90 -15.17
N LYS A 305 45.34 -16.11 -15.69
CA LYS A 305 44.64 -15.18 -16.60
C LYS A 305 43.53 -14.44 -15.86
N GLU A 306 43.49 -13.12 -16.01
CA GLU A 306 42.47 -12.25 -15.45
C GLU A 306 41.36 -11.98 -16.47
N HIS A 307 40.11 -12.07 -16.01
CA HIS A 307 38.92 -11.78 -16.79
C HIS A 307 38.07 -10.75 -16.07
N ILE A 308 37.56 -9.78 -16.80
CA ILE A 308 36.79 -8.66 -16.27
C ILE A 308 35.44 -8.55 -16.98
N ASN A 309 34.46 -7.98 -16.30
CA ASN A 309 33.16 -7.68 -16.87
C ASN A 309 32.53 -6.46 -16.16
N ILE A 310 31.47 -5.91 -16.73
CA ILE A 310 30.91 -4.61 -16.34
C ILE A 310 29.98 -4.71 -15.13
N CYS A 311 29.93 -3.63 -14.35
CA CYS A 311 28.91 -3.39 -13.33
C CYS A 311 28.14 -2.09 -13.63
N GLU A 312 26.87 -2.06 -13.23
CA GLU A 312 25.98 -0.92 -13.32
C GLU A 312 25.55 -0.51 -11.91
N VAL A 313 25.86 0.73 -11.52
CA VAL A 313 25.50 1.26 -10.19
C VAL A 313 24.05 1.69 -10.17
N LEU A 314 23.27 1.18 -9.21
CA LEU A 314 21.89 1.59 -9.00
C LEU A 314 21.81 2.76 -8.00
N ASN A 315 22.56 2.67 -6.91
CA ASN A 315 22.62 3.69 -5.86
C ASN A 315 23.92 3.55 -5.03
N ALA A 316 24.07 4.35 -3.98
CA ALA A 316 25.25 4.33 -3.10
C ALA A 316 25.52 2.98 -2.41
N THR A 317 24.51 2.12 -2.30
CA THR A 317 24.55 0.84 -1.57
C THR A 317 24.38 -0.39 -2.44
N GLU A 318 24.07 -0.25 -3.72
CA GLU A 318 23.71 -1.36 -4.60
C GLU A 318 24.18 -1.14 -6.04
N MET A 319 24.77 -2.19 -6.62
CA MET A 319 25.10 -2.28 -8.04
C MET A 319 24.84 -3.69 -8.58
N THR A 320 24.65 -3.81 -9.88
CA THR A 320 24.51 -5.11 -10.56
C THR A 320 25.71 -5.36 -11.47
N CYS A 321 26.34 -6.52 -11.34
CA CYS A 321 27.53 -6.89 -12.08
C CYS A 321 27.27 -8.10 -12.96
N GLN A 322 27.88 -8.16 -14.14
CA GLN A 322 27.84 -9.36 -14.96
C GLN A 322 29.05 -10.24 -14.61
N ALA A 323 28.85 -11.50 -14.25
CA ALA A 323 29.98 -12.38 -13.90
C ALA A 323 31.01 -12.44 -15.04
N PRO A 324 32.33 -12.37 -14.77
CA PRO A 324 33.35 -12.53 -15.79
C PRO A 324 33.42 -13.98 -16.27
N ALA A 325 33.73 -14.21 -17.55
CA ALA A 325 33.93 -15.54 -18.11
C ALA A 325 35.28 -16.13 -17.66
N LEU A 326 35.37 -17.44 -17.47
CA LEU A 326 36.63 -18.14 -17.23
C LEU A 326 37.10 -18.80 -18.52
N ALA A 327 38.27 -18.40 -19.05
CA ALA A 327 38.89 -19.10 -20.17
C ALA A 327 39.58 -20.39 -19.70
N LEU A 328 38.88 -21.52 -19.80
CA LEU A 328 39.46 -22.86 -19.65
C LEU A 328 40.09 -23.32 -20.97
N ASP A 329 41.13 -24.15 -20.89
CA ASP A 329 41.74 -24.75 -22.08
C ASP A 329 40.72 -25.68 -22.79
N PRO A 330 40.61 -25.68 -24.13
CA PRO A 330 39.59 -26.46 -24.85
C PRO A 330 39.61 -27.98 -24.59
N ASP A 331 40.78 -28.52 -24.23
CA ASP A 331 40.98 -29.94 -23.88
C ASP A 331 40.56 -30.30 -22.43
N HIS A 332 40.16 -29.30 -21.64
CA HIS A 332 39.75 -29.43 -20.23
C HIS A 332 38.36 -28.81 -19.98
N GLN A 333 37.37 -29.06 -20.86
CA GLN A 333 35.96 -28.96 -20.46
C GLN A 333 35.64 -30.12 -19.51
N SER A 334 36.05 -29.98 -18.25
CA SER A 334 35.66 -30.90 -17.19
C SER A 334 34.19 -30.69 -16.87
N ASP A 335 33.44 -31.78 -16.61
CA ASP A 335 32.09 -31.73 -16.00
C ASP A 335 32.14 -31.29 -14.53
N LEU A 336 33.24 -30.64 -14.10
CA LEU A 336 33.55 -30.33 -12.72
C LEU A 336 33.35 -28.85 -12.43
N THR A 337 33.01 -28.58 -11.17
CA THR A 337 32.83 -27.25 -10.61
C THR A 337 34.20 -26.60 -10.35
N GLU A 338 34.42 -25.39 -10.86
CA GLU A 338 35.69 -24.65 -10.77
C GLU A 338 35.61 -23.45 -9.83
N ARG A 339 36.75 -23.05 -9.26
CA ARG A 339 36.87 -21.85 -8.42
C ARG A 339 38.01 -20.95 -8.90
N PRO A 340 37.79 -19.62 -8.99
CA PRO A 340 38.87 -18.70 -9.33
C PRO A 340 39.86 -18.58 -8.17
N GLU A 341 41.14 -18.33 -8.49
CA GLU A 341 42.21 -18.06 -7.53
C GLU A 341 41.99 -16.72 -6.82
N GLU A 342 41.53 -15.71 -7.57
CA GLU A 342 41.16 -14.40 -7.06
C GLU A 342 39.81 -13.98 -7.65
N PHE A 343 38.94 -13.40 -6.83
CA PHE A 343 37.67 -12.81 -7.24
C PHE A 343 37.49 -11.48 -6.52
N GLY A 344 37.03 -10.44 -7.22
CA GLY A 344 36.87 -9.12 -6.64
C GLY A 344 36.36 -8.09 -7.64
N PHE A 345 36.63 -6.81 -7.35
CA PHE A 345 36.13 -5.67 -8.10
C PHE A 345 37.25 -4.67 -8.42
N ILE A 346 37.16 -4.05 -9.59
CA ILE A 346 37.98 -2.92 -10.00
C ILE A 346 37.10 -1.67 -9.85
N LEU A 347 37.31 -0.94 -8.76
CA LEU A 347 36.56 0.27 -8.41
C LEU A 347 37.55 1.45 -8.35
N ASP A 348 37.84 2.05 -9.51
CA ASP A 348 38.92 3.02 -9.68
C ASP A 348 40.27 2.46 -9.17
N ASN A 349 40.96 3.14 -8.24
CA ASN A 349 42.27 2.71 -7.73
C ASN A 349 42.20 1.98 -6.37
N VAL A 350 41.01 1.54 -5.95
CA VAL A 350 40.78 0.89 -4.65
C VAL A 350 41.35 -0.54 -4.65
N GLN A 351 42.55 -0.70 -4.11
CA GLN A 351 43.28 -1.98 -4.14
C GLN A 351 42.69 -3.06 -3.23
N SER A 352 42.03 -2.66 -2.14
CA SER A 352 41.48 -3.57 -1.12
C SER A 352 40.36 -4.48 -1.63
N LEU A 353 39.70 -4.09 -2.72
CA LEU A 353 38.57 -4.82 -3.30
C LEU A 353 38.95 -5.65 -4.52
N LEU A 354 40.20 -5.58 -5.00
CA LEU A 354 40.67 -6.42 -6.11
C LEU A 354 40.59 -7.91 -5.77
N VAL A 355 40.75 -8.26 -4.49
CA VAL A 355 40.61 -9.62 -3.97
C VAL A 355 39.70 -9.59 -2.75
N LEU A 356 38.50 -10.15 -2.88
CA LEU A 356 37.52 -10.19 -1.81
C LEU A 356 37.82 -11.37 -0.87
N ASN A 357 38.27 -11.04 0.34
CA ASN A 357 38.45 -12.06 1.38
C ASN A 357 37.07 -12.59 1.82
N LYS A 358 36.90 -13.94 1.84
CA LYS A 358 35.73 -14.72 2.31
C LYS A 358 34.67 -15.15 1.28
N THR A 359 34.80 -14.88 -0.01
CA THR A 359 33.80 -15.37 -1.00
C THR A 359 34.14 -16.75 -1.54
N ASN A 360 33.21 -17.71 -1.41
CA ASN A 360 33.29 -19.03 -2.02
C ASN A 360 32.70 -19.03 -3.46
N PHE A 361 33.02 -18.01 -4.26
CA PHE A 361 32.41 -17.86 -5.58
C PHE A 361 32.76 -19.05 -6.49
N THR A 362 31.74 -19.66 -7.08
CA THR A 362 31.89 -20.97 -7.72
C THR A 362 31.36 -20.96 -9.16
N TYR A 363 32.12 -21.51 -10.09
CA TYR A 363 31.74 -21.63 -11.51
C TYR A 363 31.29 -23.04 -11.85
N TYR A 364 30.10 -23.15 -12.44
CA TYR A 364 29.52 -24.41 -12.90
C TYR A 364 29.70 -24.61 -14.41
N PRO A 365 29.68 -25.87 -14.88
CA PRO A 365 29.73 -26.19 -16.31
C PRO A 365 28.68 -25.46 -17.13
N ASN A 366 29.05 -25.03 -18.34
CA ASN A 366 28.15 -24.39 -19.30
C ASN A 366 27.04 -25.37 -19.77
N PRO A 367 25.80 -24.90 -19.99
CA PRO A 367 24.76 -25.71 -20.63
C PRO A 367 25.17 -26.10 -22.06
N VAL A 368 25.03 -27.38 -22.38
CA VAL A 368 25.35 -27.95 -23.69
C VAL A 368 24.07 -28.42 -24.36
N PHE A 369 23.88 -28.08 -25.64
CA PHE A 369 22.68 -28.40 -26.40
C PHE A 369 22.97 -29.41 -27.53
N GLU A 370 22.04 -30.31 -27.79
CA GLU A 370 22.11 -31.25 -28.91
C GLU A 370 21.55 -30.61 -30.19
N ALA A 371 22.14 -30.93 -31.35
CA ALA A 371 21.65 -30.47 -32.65
C ALA A 371 20.40 -31.26 -33.11
N PHE A 372 19.59 -30.66 -34.00
CA PHE A 372 18.39 -31.29 -34.56
C PHE A 372 18.73 -32.40 -35.56
N GLY A 373 19.05 -33.60 -35.05
CA GLY A 373 19.32 -34.79 -35.87
C GLY A 373 20.45 -34.61 -36.88
N PRO A 374 20.69 -35.61 -37.76
CA PRO A 374 21.78 -35.55 -38.74
C PRO A 374 21.54 -34.57 -39.91
N SER A 375 20.29 -34.15 -40.15
CA SER A 375 19.93 -33.20 -41.23
C SER A 375 19.90 -31.74 -40.80
N GLY A 376 19.92 -31.44 -39.49
CA GLY A 376 19.84 -30.09 -38.94
C GLY A 376 18.50 -29.38 -39.16
N ILE A 377 17.46 -30.11 -39.59
CA ILE A 377 16.11 -29.58 -39.87
C ILE A 377 15.07 -30.39 -39.09
N LEU A 378 14.27 -29.69 -38.29
CA LEU A 378 13.15 -30.26 -37.53
C LEU A 378 11.81 -29.84 -38.17
N GLU A 379 11.07 -30.80 -38.73
CA GLU A 379 9.76 -30.57 -39.33
C GLU A 379 8.65 -30.58 -38.26
N LEU A 380 7.83 -29.53 -38.23
CA LEU A 380 6.85 -29.28 -37.18
C LEU A 380 5.49 -28.87 -37.77
N LYS A 381 4.42 -29.29 -37.09
CA LYS A 381 3.07 -28.78 -37.38
C LYS A 381 2.84 -27.46 -36.63
N PRO A 382 2.00 -26.55 -37.15
CA PRO A 382 1.66 -25.31 -36.45
C PRO A 382 1.19 -25.61 -35.01
N GLY A 383 1.80 -24.94 -34.03
CA GLY A 383 1.47 -25.11 -32.61
C GLY A 383 2.14 -26.28 -31.90
N THR A 384 2.99 -27.08 -32.56
CA THR A 384 3.83 -28.07 -31.86
C THR A 384 5.04 -27.39 -31.19
N PRO A 385 5.35 -27.73 -29.92
CA PRO A 385 6.47 -27.12 -29.22
C PRO A 385 7.81 -27.70 -29.70
N ILE A 386 8.83 -26.84 -29.78
CA ILE A 386 10.20 -27.18 -30.14
C ILE A 386 10.91 -27.70 -28.89
N ILE A 387 11.49 -28.90 -28.95
CA ILE A 387 12.22 -29.51 -27.84
C ILE A 387 13.73 -29.38 -28.11
N LEU A 388 14.44 -28.66 -27.26
CA LEU A 388 15.89 -28.56 -27.27
C LEU A 388 16.44 -29.46 -26.17
N LYS A 389 17.08 -30.58 -26.53
CA LYS A 389 17.72 -31.45 -25.55
C LYS A 389 19.09 -30.89 -25.17
N GLY A 390 19.47 -31.07 -23.91
CA GLY A 390 20.76 -30.60 -23.42
C GLY A 390 21.17 -31.21 -22.09
N LYS A 391 22.41 -30.90 -21.69
CA LYS A 391 23.00 -31.25 -20.40
C LYS A 391 23.39 -29.96 -19.66
N ASN A 392 23.50 -30.05 -18.34
CA ASN A 392 23.85 -28.92 -17.46
C ASN A 392 22.88 -27.73 -17.59
N LEU A 393 21.59 -28.01 -17.88
CA LEU A 393 20.58 -26.97 -18.09
C LEU A 393 20.13 -26.30 -16.78
N ILE A 394 20.28 -27.00 -15.65
CA ILE A 394 20.00 -26.50 -14.31
C ILE A 394 21.26 -26.75 -13.45
N PRO A 395 21.97 -25.70 -12.98
CA PRO A 395 23.12 -25.87 -12.12
C PRO A 395 22.72 -26.45 -10.74
N PRO A 396 23.46 -27.42 -10.19
CA PRO A 396 23.16 -28.04 -8.90
C PRO A 396 23.63 -27.14 -7.73
N VAL A 397 22.86 -26.11 -7.41
CA VAL A 397 23.13 -25.15 -6.32
C VAL A 397 22.43 -25.59 -5.04
N THR A 398 23.13 -25.56 -3.90
CA THR A 398 22.55 -25.85 -2.56
C THR A 398 21.65 -24.69 -2.11
N GLY A 399 20.33 -24.89 -2.04
CA GLY A 399 19.39 -23.89 -1.47
C GLY A 399 18.08 -23.63 -2.24
N GLY A 400 17.82 -24.30 -3.36
CA GLY A 400 16.54 -24.20 -4.10
C GLY A 400 16.75 -24.13 -5.62
N ASN A 401 15.69 -24.43 -6.39
CA ASN A 401 15.68 -24.50 -7.86
C ASN A 401 15.86 -23.11 -8.52
N VAL A 402 17.06 -22.53 -8.48
CA VAL A 402 17.37 -21.28 -9.20
C VAL A 402 17.61 -21.59 -10.67
N LYS A 403 16.75 -21.05 -11.55
CA LYS A 403 16.78 -21.31 -13.00
C LYS A 403 17.65 -20.28 -13.71
N LEU A 404 18.56 -20.75 -14.57
CA LEU A 404 19.25 -19.90 -15.55
C LEU A 404 18.22 -19.22 -16.47
N ASN A 405 18.45 -17.96 -16.85
CA ASN A 405 17.55 -17.22 -17.73
C ASN A 405 17.83 -17.60 -19.20
N TYR A 406 16.98 -18.45 -19.77
CA TYR A 406 17.08 -18.90 -21.16
C TYR A 406 16.19 -18.07 -22.08
N THR A 407 16.75 -17.52 -23.15
CA THR A 407 15.98 -16.91 -24.25
C THR A 407 16.16 -17.73 -25.52
N VAL A 408 15.08 -18.29 -26.07
CA VAL A 408 15.14 -19.03 -27.34
C VAL A 408 14.40 -18.23 -28.41
N LEU A 409 15.07 -18.00 -29.54
CA LEU A 409 14.59 -17.28 -30.70
C LEU A 409 14.33 -18.27 -31.84
N VAL A 410 13.19 -18.12 -32.51
CA VAL A 410 12.82 -18.84 -33.73
C VAL A 410 12.69 -17.79 -34.84
N GLY A 411 13.69 -17.73 -35.72
CA GLY A 411 13.93 -16.56 -36.57
C GLY A 411 14.32 -15.37 -35.70
N GLU A 412 13.58 -14.27 -35.84
CA GLU A 412 13.77 -13.04 -35.04
C GLU A 412 12.77 -12.95 -33.86
N LYS A 413 11.91 -13.96 -33.63
CA LYS A 413 10.88 -13.92 -32.59
C LYS A 413 11.25 -14.78 -31.39
N PRO A 414 11.15 -14.25 -30.15
CA PRO A 414 11.34 -15.05 -28.94
C PRO A 414 10.17 -16.00 -28.72
N CYS A 415 10.46 -17.21 -28.21
CA CYS A 415 9.47 -18.16 -27.74
C CYS A 415 9.48 -18.29 -26.22
N THR A 416 8.33 -18.67 -25.66
CA THR A 416 8.21 -19.00 -24.23
C THR A 416 8.89 -20.33 -23.96
N VAL A 417 9.81 -20.36 -22.99
CA VAL A 417 10.65 -21.54 -22.70
C VAL A 417 10.30 -22.13 -21.34
N THR A 418 10.09 -23.45 -21.28
CA THR A 418 10.01 -24.22 -20.03
C THR A 418 11.27 -25.08 -19.90
N VAL A 419 11.97 -24.95 -18.76
CA VAL A 419 13.26 -25.63 -18.50
C VAL A 419 13.03 -26.88 -17.66
N SER A 420 13.64 -28.00 -18.06
CA SER A 420 13.88 -29.17 -17.22
C SER A 420 15.37 -29.51 -17.18
N ASP A 421 15.77 -30.50 -16.37
CA ASP A 421 17.17 -30.90 -16.21
C ASP A 421 17.83 -31.38 -17.52
N VAL A 422 17.03 -31.83 -18.49
CA VAL A 422 17.50 -32.47 -19.74
C VAL A 422 16.98 -31.82 -21.03
N GLN A 423 16.01 -30.91 -20.95
CA GLN A 423 15.47 -30.26 -22.15
C GLN A 423 14.85 -28.87 -21.87
N LEU A 424 14.91 -27.99 -22.88
CA LEU A 424 14.12 -26.77 -22.99
C LEU A 424 12.95 -27.00 -23.94
N LEU A 425 11.73 -26.72 -23.48
CA LEU A 425 10.52 -26.74 -24.28
C LEU A 425 10.16 -25.31 -24.70
N CYS A 426 10.27 -25.02 -26.00
CA CYS A 426 9.98 -23.72 -26.61
C CYS A 426 8.63 -23.78 -27.33
N GLU A 427 7.66 -22.98 -26.91
CA GLU A 427 6.36 -22.91 -27.60
C GLU A 427 6.52 -22.21 -28.95
N SER A 428 6.31 -22.93 -30.06
CA SER A 428 6.55 -22.40 -31.41
C SER A 428 5.70 -21.14 -31.66
N PRO A 429 6.30 -19.99 -32.05
CA PRO A 429 5.54 -18.80 -32.42
C PRO A 429 4.73 -19.05 -33.70
N ASN A 430 3.65 -18.28 -33.91
CA ASN A 430 2.79 -18.34 -35.10
C ASN A 430 3.55 -17.86 -36.36
N LEU A 431 4.41 -18.72 -36.89
CA LEU A 431 5.20 -18.54 -38.10
C LEU A 431 5.01 -19.78 -38.99
N ILE A 432 5.02 -19.58 -40.30
CA ILE A 432 4.92 -20.66 -41.30
C ILE A 432 6.21 -20.61 -42.13
N GLY A 433 6.71 -21.76 -42.59
CA GLY A 433 7.96 -21.86 -43.35
C GLY A 433 9.18 -22.18 -42.50
N ARG A 434 10.39 -21.91 -43.03
CA ARG A 434 11.66 -22.35 -42.45
C ARG A 434 12.34 -21.24 -41.64
N HIS A 435 12.62 -21.49 -40.36
CA HIS A 435 13.18 -20.50 -39.42
C HIS A 435 14.37 -21.07 -38.64
N LYS A 436 15.39 -20.25 -38.36
CA LYS A 436 16.57 -20.65 -37.56
C LYS A 436 16.25 -20.62 -36.08
N VAL A 437 16.63 -21.65 -35.32
CA VAL A 437 16.48 -21.62 -33.86
C VAL A 437 17.80 -21.21 -33.21
N MET A 438 17.74 -20.33 -32.21
CA MET A 438 18.88 -19.83 -31.45
C MET A 438 18.55 -19.77 -29.96
N ALA A 439 19.33 -20.46 -29.13
CA ALA A 439 19.23 -20.42 -27.67
C ALA A 439 20.31 -19.48 -27.10
N ARG A 440 19.91 -18.57 -26.21
CA ARG A 440 20.78 -17.62 -25.51
C ARG A 440 20.74 -17.87 -24.01
N VAL A 441 21.90 -18.00 -23.38
CA VAL A 441 22.05 -18.19 -21.92
C VAL A 441 23.44 -17.74 -21.47
N GLY A 442 23.52 -16.91 -20.43
CA GLY A 442 24.79 -16.46 -19.82
C GLY A 442 25.85 -16.00 -20.83
N GLY A 443 25.46 -15.21 -21.83
CA GLY A 443 26.34 -14.69 -22.89
C GLY A 443 26.71 -15.68 -23.99
N MET A 444 26.25 -16.93 -23.93
CA MET A 444 26.40 -17.90 -25.02
C MET A 444 25.21 -17.84 -25.99
N GLU A 445 25.51 -17.99 -27.28
CA GLU A 445 24.52 -18.23 -28.32
C GLU A 445 24.77 -19.59 -28.97
N TYR A 446 23.76 -20.45 -28.98
CA TYR A 446 23.83 -21.76 -29.61
C TYR A 446 22.70 -21.95 -30.61
N SER A 447 23.01 -22.50 -31.79
CA SER A 447 22.00 -22.79 -32.81
C SER A 447 21.89 -24.30 -33.06
N PRO A 448 20.82 -24.95 -32.56
CA PRO A 448 20.60 -26.39 -32.75
C PRO A 448 20.23 -26.78 -34.19
N GLY A 449 19.78 -25.83 -35.01
CA GLY A 449 19.40 -26.04 -36.41
C GLY A 449 18.21 -25.20 -36.85
N MET A 450 17.55 -25.62 -37.93
CA MET A 450 16.38 -24.95 -38.52
C MET A 450 15.09 -25.71 -38.22
N VAL A 451 13.97 -25.02 -38.07
CA VAL A 451 12.63 -25.62 -37.99
C VAL A 451 11.83 -25.31 -39.26
N TYR A 452 11.03 -26.25 -39.77
CA TYR A 452 10.12 -26.05 -40.90
C TYR A 452 8.66 -26.28 -40.47
N ILE A 453 7.82 -25.24 -40.56
CA ILE A 453 6.42 -25.26 -40.10
C ILE A 453 5.48 -25.30 -41.30
N ALA A 454 4.73 -26.40 -41.47
CA ALA A 454 3.86 -26.65 -42.64
C ALA A 454 2.48 -25.93 -42.55
N PRO A 455 1.90 -25.46 -43.67
CA PRO A 455 0.53 -24.90 -43.71
C PRO A 455 -0.57 -25.97 -43.80
N ASP A 456 -1.69 -25.79 -43.10
CA ASP A 456 -2.82 -26.74 -43.09
C ASP A 456 -3.76 -26.57 -44.30
N SER A 457 -4.23 -27.69 -44.87
CA SER A 457 -5.39 -27.75 -45.77
C SER A 457 -6.16 -29.08 -45.57
N PRO A 458 -7.48 -29.12 -45.82
CA PRO A 458 -8.41 -29.98 -45.08
C PRO A 458 -8.72 -31.34 -45.73
N LEU A 459 -9.36 -32.18 -44.90
CA LEU A 459 -9.69 -33.62 -44.99
C LEU A 459 -10.46 -34.12 -46.25
N SER A 460 -10.41 -35.45 -46.47
CA SER A 460 -11.60 -36.22 -46.91
C SER A 460 -11.73 -37.62 -46.27
N LEU A 461 -12.81 -37.77 -45.49
CA LEU A 461 -13.53 -38.98 -45.07
C LEU A 461 -14.27 -39.61 -46.26
N PRO A 462 -14.51 -40.93 -46.33
CA PRO A 462 -15.78 -41.44 -45.80
C PRO A 462 -15.78 -42.93 -45.40
N ALA A 463 -15.34 -43.27 -44.17
CA ALA A 463 -15.58 -44.61 -43.62
C ALA A 463 -15.64 -44.70 -42.08
N ILE A 464 -15.13 -43.72 -41.31
CA ILE A 464 -15.10 -43.76 -39.83
C ILE A 464 -16.32 -43.05 -39.21
N VAL A 465 -17.46 -43.07 -39.93
CA VAL A 465 -18.64 -42.24 -39.65
C VAL A 465 -19.45 -42.71 -38.42
N SER A 466 -19.19 -43.89 -37.86
CA SER A 466 -20.04 -44.44 -36.78
C SER A 466 -19.46 -44.31 -35.36
N ILE A 467 -18.14 -44.22 -35.18
CA ILE A 467 -17.50 -44.14 -33.84
C ILE A 467 -17.03 -42.71 -33.52
N ALA A 468 -16.72 -41.91 -34.55
CA ALA A 468 -16.24 -40.54 -34.40
C ALA A 468 -17.31 -39.52 -34.01
N VAL A 469 -18.60 -39.79 -34.17
CA VAL A 469 -19.67 -38.81 -33.87
C VAL A 469 -19.84 -38.64 -32.36
N ALA A 470 -19.81 -39.72 -31.57
CA ALA A 470 -19.94 -39.63 -30.12
C ALA A 470 -18.66 -39.11 -29.43
N GLY A 471 -17.48 -39.60 -29.85
CA GLY A 471 -16.19 -39.14 -29.33
C GLY A 471 -15.80 -37.75 -29.83
N GLY A 472 -16.13 -37.41 -31.07
CA GLY A 472 -15.90 -36.11 -31.69
C GLY A 472 -16.78 -35.01 -31.11
N LEU A 473 -18.05 -35.29 -30.79
CA LEU A 473 -18.90 -34.33 -30.07
C LEU A 473 -18.35 -34.04 -28.66
N LEU A 474 -17.82 -35.05 -27.98
CA LEU A 474 -17.24 -34.90 -26.65
C LEU A 474 -15.90 -34.14 -26.67
N ILE A 475 -15.04 -34.41 -27.66
CA ILE A 475 -13.78 -33.68 -27.86
C ILE A 475 -14.02 -32.25 -28.34
N ILE A 476 -14.98 -32.01 -29.26
CA ILE A 476 -15.34 -30.66 -29.69
C ILE A 476 -15.95 -29.88 -28.52
N PHE A 477 -16.75 -30.52 -27.68
CA PHE A 477 -17.26 -29.92 -26.45
C PHE A 477 -16.12 -29.57 -25.49
N ILE A 478 -15.16 -30.46 -25.24
CA ILE A 478 -13.99 -30.19 -24.38
C ILE A 478 -13.11 -29.08 -24.97
N VAL A 479 -12.85 -29.08 -26.28
CA VAL A 479 -12.04 -28.05 -26.94
C VAL A 479 -12.77 -26.70 -26.95
N ALA A 480 -14.08 -26.68 -27.20
CA ALA A 480 -14.88 -25.47 -27.08
C ALA A 480 -14.90 -24.94 -25.64
N VAL A 481 -14.98 -25.83 -24.65
CA VAL A 481 -14.86 -25.48 -23.23
C VAL A 481 -13.46 -24.96 -22.89
N LEU A 482 -12.38 -25.54 -23.43
CA LEU A 482 -11.00 -25.07 -23.19
C LEU A 482 -10.71 -23.75 -23.89
N ILE A 483 -11.23 -23.54 -25.11
CA ILE A 483 -11.15 -22.26 -25.83
C ILE A 483 -11.98 -21.21 -25.10
N ALA A 484 -13.21 -21.55 -24.67
CA ALA A 484 -14.04 -20.67 -23.85
C ALA A 484 -13.37 -20.36 -22.51
N TYR A 485 -12.70 -21.33 -21.88
CA TYR A 485 -11.97 -21.17 -20.62
C TYR A 485 -10.73 -20.29 -20.81
N LYS A 486 -9.89 -20.53 -21.82
CA LYS A 486 -8.74 -19.65 -22.14
C LYS A 486 -9.18 -18.25 -22.55
N ARG A 487 -10.27 -18.13 -23.31
CA ARG A 487 -10.83 -16.84 -23.70
C ARG A 487 -11.39 -16.09 -22.49
N LYS A 488 -12.15 -16.78 -21.63
CA LYS A 488 -12.68 -16.25 -20.37
C LYS A 488 -11.58 -15.91 -19.35
N SER A 489 -10.51 -16.70 -19.29
CA SER A 489 -9.34 -16.45 -18.42
C SER A 489 -8.52 -15.25 -18.90
N ARG A 490 -8.28 -15.14 -20.22
CA ARG A 490 -7.60 -13.97 -20.78
C ARG A 490 -8.46 -12.71 -20.65
N GLU A 491 -9.76 -12.84 -20.80
CA GLU A 491 -10.72 -11.77 -20.56
C GLU A 491 -10.75 -11.36 -19.08
N SER A 492 -10.71 -12.32 -18.14
CA SER A 492 -10.63 -12.03 -16.70
C SER A 492 -9.30 -11.37 -16.30
N ASP A 493 -8.17 -11.77 -16.88
CA ASP A 493 -6.87 -11.15 -16.58
C ASP A 493 -6.79 -9.72 -17.14
N LEU A 494 -7.37 -9.49 -18.32
CA LEU A 494 -7.48 -8.15 -18.91
C LEU A 494 -8.44 -7.26 -18.11
N THR A 495 -9.55 -7.78 -17.60
CA THR A 495 -10.46 -7.01 -16.73
C THR A 495 -9.81 -6.71 -15.38
N LEU A 496 -9.08 -7.66 -14.78
CA LEU A 496 -8.30 -7.44 -13.56
C LEU A 496 -7.27 -6.31 -13.74
N LYS A 497 -6.45 -6.36 -14.80
CA LYS A 497 -5.45 -5.31 -15.09
C LYS A 497 -6.08 -3.94 -15.32
N ARG A 498 -7.24 -3.90 -15.99
CA ARG A 498 -8.01 -2.66 -16.16
C ARG A 498 -8.52 -2.13 -14.82
N LEU A 499 -9.06 -2.98 -13.96
CA LEU A 499 -9.53 -2.59 -12.63
C LEU A 499 -8.38 -2.05 -11.75
N GLN A 500 -7.21 -2.72 -11.77
CA GLN A 500 -6.01 -2.24 -11.08
C GLN A 500 -5.57 -0.86 -11.59
N MET A 501 -5.44 -0.68 -12.91
CA MET A 501 -5.03 0.59 -13.50
C MET A 501 -6.05 1.71 -13.26
N GLN A 502 -7.36 1.40 -13.24
CA GLN A 502 -8.40 2.35 -12.86
C GLN A 502 -8.25 2.78 -11.40
N MET A 503 -7.98 1.83 -10.50
CA MET A 503 -7.74 2.13 -9.09
C MET A 503 -6.46 2.96 -8.89
N ASP A 504 -5.38 2.67 -9.63
CA ASP A 504 -4.12 3.44 -9.61
C ASP A 504 -4.31 4.89 -10.04
N ASN A 505 -5.11 5.12 -11.09
CA ASN A 505 -5.41 6.46 -11.57
C ASN A 505 -6.23 7.24 -10.52
N LEU A 506 -7.20 6.60 -9.89
CA LEU A 506 -8.00 7.23 -8.82
C LEU A 506 -7.18 7.51 -7.57
N GLU A 507 -6.33 6.57 -7.15
CA GLU A 507 -5.43 6.72 -6.02
C GLU A 507 -4.42 7.86 -6.25
N SER A 508 -3.85 7.96 -7.45
CA SER A 508 -2.94 9.06 -7.83
C SER A 508 -3.60 10.44 -7.75
N ARG A 509 -4.89 10.55 -8.13
CA ARG A 509 -5.65 11.81 -8.02
C ARG A 509 -5.85 12.26 -6.57
N VAL A 510 -6.09 11.33 -5.66
CA VAL A 510 -6.33 11.64 -4.23
C VAL A 510 -5.06 11.62 -3.39
N ALA A 511 -3.91 11.18 -3.93
CA ALA A 511 -2.69 10.96 -3.15
C ALA A 511 -2.16 12.23 -2.46
N LEU A 512 -2.24 13.39 -3.13
CA LEU A 512 -1.83 14.66 -2.52
C LEU A 512 -2.80 15.10 -1.43
N GLU A 513 -4.11 15.02 -1.70
CA GLU A 513 -5.17 15.31 -0.72
C GLU A 513 -5.06 14.39 0.51
N CYS A 514 -4.71 13.11 0.33
CA CYS A 514 -4.49 12.16 1.42
C CYS A 514 -3.29 12.55 2.27
N LYS A 515 -2.18 13.01 1.67
CA LYS A 515 -0.98 13.42 2.41
C LYS A 515 -1.25 14.67 3.24
N GLU A 516 -1.98 15.63 2.69
CA GLU A 516 -2.40 16.83 3.42
C GLU A 516 -3.39 16.49 4.53
N ALA A 517 -4.41 15.69 4.24
CA ALA A 517 -5.40 15.23 5.23
C ALA A 517 -4.76 14.37 6.33
N PHE A 518 -3.76 13.54 5.99
CA PHE A 518 -2.99 12.76 6.96
C PHE A 518 -2.15 13.68 7.85
N ALA A 519 -1.46 14.67 7.29
CA ALA A 519 -0.69 15.62 8.09
C ALA A 519 -1.61 16.39 9.06
N GLU A 520 -2.79 16.82 8.61
CA GLU A 520 -3.79 17.47 9.46
C GLU A 520 -4.31 16.52 10.56
N LEU A 521 -4.69 15.29 10.20
CA LEU A 521 -5.15 14.30 11.17
C LEU A 521 -4.04 13.91 12.16
N GLN A 522 -2.79 13.80 11.70
CA GLN A 522 -1.66 13.50 12.57
C GLN A 522 -1.41 14.65 13.55
N THR A 523 -1.55 15.91 13.13
CA THR A 523 -1.49 17.04 14.06
C THR A 523 -2.65 17.02 15.06
N ASP A 524 -3.88 16.72 14.60
CA ASP A 524 -5.05 16.62 15.47
C ASP A 524 -4.92 15.48 16.51
N ILE A 525 -4.41 14.32 16.08
CA ILE A 525 -4.15 13.16 16.95
C ILE A 525 -2.95 13.42 17.85
N HIS A 526 -1.90 14.10 17.38
CA HIS A 526 -0.77 14.47 18.21
C HIS A 526 -1.16 15.48 19.29
N GLU A 527 -2.04 16.43 18.99
CA GLU A 527 -2.63 17.33 19.98
C GLU A 527 -3.45 16.53 21.02
N LEU A 528 -4.30 15.60 20.56
CA LEU A 528 -5.08 14.74 21.43
C LEU A 528 -4.20 13.82 22.30
N THR A 529 -3.12 13.27 21.76
CA THR A 529 -2.20 12.34 22.45
C THR A 529 -1.16 13.03 23.32
N SER A 530 -0.68 14.20 22.93
CA SER A 530 0.19 15.04 23.77
C SER A 530 -0.54 15.52 25.02
N ASP A 531 -1.85 15.80 24.92
CA ASP A 531 -2.67 16.12 26.09
C ASP A 531 -2.94 14.89 26.98
N LEU A 532 -2.83 13.68 26.42
CA LEU A 532 -2.91 12.41 27.16
C LEU A 532 -1.61 12.07 27.89
N ASP A 533 -0.47 12.72 27.63
CA ASP A 533 0.77 12.50 28.41
C ASP A 533 0.58 12.81 29.91
N GLY A 534 -0.45 13.61 30.27
CA GLY A 534 -0.84 13.87 31.66
C GLY A 534 -1.89 12.90 32.25
N ALA A 535 -2.76 12.29 31.43
CA ALA A 535 -3.91 11.48 31.88
C ALA A 535 -3.78 9.97 31.59
N GLY A 536 -2.93 9.60 30.63
CA GLY A 536 -2.74 8.23 30.14
C GLY A 536 -3.89 7.73 29.24
N ILE A 537 -3.60 6.69 28.45
CA ILE A 537 -4.62 5.96 27.67
C ILE A 537 -5.62 5.30 28.64
N PRO A 538 -6.94 5.40 28.41
CA PRO A 538 -7.98 4.91 29.34
C PRO A 538 -8.16 3.39 29.24
N PHE A 539 -7.10 2.64 29.59
CA PHE A 539 -7.16 1.18 29.70
C PHE A 539 -8.15 0.75 30.78
N LEU A 540 -9.00 -0.21 30.44
CA LEU A 540 -9.82 -0.91 31.43
C LEU A 540 -8.91 -1.76 32.32
N ASP A 541 -9.31 -1.91 33.59
CA ASP A 541 -8.65 -2.85 34.49
C ASP A 541 -8.80 -4.29 33.99
N TYR A 542 -7.93 -5.17 34.51
CA TYR A 542 -7.89 -6.57 34.09
C TYR A 542 -9.25 -7.26 34.25
N ARG A 543 -9.95 -6.98 35.36
CA ARG A 543 -11.27 -7.54 35.67
C ARG A 543 -12.31 -7.15 34.62
N THR A 544 -12.45 -5.86 34.32
CA THR A 544 -13.46 -5.38 33.35
C THR A 544 -13.12 -5.82 31.94
N TYR A 545 -11.84 -5.73 31.54
CA TYR A 545 -11.35 -6.23 30.26
C TYR A 545 -11.74 -7.71 30.06
N THR A 546 -11.39 -8.54 31.03
CA THR A 546 -11.63 -9.98 30.99
C THR A 546 -13.13 -10.29 30.90
N MET A 547 -13.95 -9.61 31.71
CA MET A 547 -15.40 -9.78 31.67
C MET A 547 -16.01 -9.44 30.31
N ARG A 548 -15.58 -8.33 29.70
CA ARG A 548 -16.08 -7.91 28.39
C ARG A 548 -15.72 -8.91 27.27
N VAL A 549 -14.61 -9.64 27.41
CA VAL A 549 -14.17 -10.65 26.42
C VAL A 549 -14.79 -12.03 26.67
N LEU A 550 -14.85 -12.48 27.92
CA LEU A 550 -15.42 -13.78 28.28
C LEU A 550 -16.95 -13.79 28.11
N PHE A 551 -17.62 -12.73 28.57
CA PHE A 551 -19.07 -12.59 28.60
C PHE A 551 -19.53 -11.32 27.87
N PRO A 552 -19.34 -11.25 26.54
CA PRO A 552 -19.62 -10.04 25.76
C PRO A 552 -21.11 -9.67 25.85
N GLY A 553 -21.38 -8.40 26.18
CA GLY A 553 -22.74 -7.84 26.27
C GLY A 553 -23.44 -8.04 27.62
N ILE A 554 -22.76 -8.59 28.63
CA ILE A 554 -23.31 -8.75 29.98
C ILE A 554 -22.53 -7.85 30.95
N GLU A 555 -23.12 -6.73 31.35
CA GLU A 555 -22.48 -5.79 32.28
C GLU A 555 -22.49 -6.31 33.74
N ASP A 556 -23.57 -6.99 34.12
CA ASP A 556 -23.83 -7.43 35.51
C ASP A 556 -23.85 -8.97 35.62
N HIS A 557 -22.71 -9.61 35.36
CA HIS A 557 -22.62 -11.07 35.40
C HIS A 557 -22.56 -11.61 36.84
N PRO A 558 -23.26 -12.72 37.18
CA PRO A 558 -23.20 -13.35 38.50
C PRO A 558 -21.80 -13.67 39.04
N VAL A 559 -20.79 -13.81 38.17
CA VAL A 559 -19.40 -14.12 38.57
C VAL A 559 -18.68 -12.95 39.24
N LEU A 560 -19.27 -11.75 39.15
CA LEU A 560 -18.79 -10.54 39.80
C LEU A 560 -19.41 -10.31 41.18
N ARG A 561 -20.47 -11.05 41.51
CA ARG A 561 -21.26 -10.91 42.75
C ARG A 561 -21.05 -12.12 43.65
N ASP A 562 -21.32 -11.92 44.93
CA ASP A 562 -21.40 -13.02 45.88
C ASP A 562 -22.59 -13.93 45.56
N LEU A 563 -22.42 -15.21 45.86
CA LEU A 563 -23.42 -16.23 45.56
C LEU A 563 -24.70 -15.97 46.39
N GLU A 564 -25.77 -15.54 45.74
CA GLU A 564 -27.06 -15.29 46.38
C GLU A 564 -27.84 -16.61 46.57
N VAL A 565 -27.72 -17.23 47.75
CA VAL A 565 -28.48 -18.42 48.14
C VAL A 565 -29.36 -18.10 49.36
N PRO A 566 -30.63 -18.55 49.43
CA PRO A 566 -31.43 -18.43 50.64
C PRO A 566 -30.70 -19.04 51.86
N GLY A 567 -30.67 -18.33 52.99
CA GLY A 567 -29.79 -18.66 54.12
C GLY A 567 -29.91 -20.08 54.70
N TYR A 568 -31.02 -20.79 54.50
CA TYR A 568 -31.19 -22.19 54.91
C TYR A 568 -30.51 -23.21 53.96
N ARG A 569 -30.24 -22.81 52.70
CA ARG A 569 -29.56 -23.63 51.67
C ARG A 569 -28.08 -23.28 51.52
N GLN A 570 -27.65 -22.12 52.02
CA GLN A 570 -26.32 -21.57 51.77
C GLN A 570 -25.19 -22.53 52.16
N GLU A 571 -25.19 -23.08 53.38
CA GLU A 571 -24.14 -23.99 53.84
C GLU A 571 -24.07 -25.30 53.02
N ARG A 572 -25.24 -25.84 52.62
CA ARG A 572 -25.32 -27.07 51.81
C ARG A 572 -24.84 -26.84 50.39
N VAL A 573 -25.31 -25.77 49.76
CA VAL A 573 -24.91 -25.37 48.40
C VAL A 573 -23.42 -25.07 48.36
N GLU A 574 -22.90 -24.32 49.34
CA GLU A 574 -21.45 -24.09 49.43
C GLU A 574 -20.65 -25.38 49.61
N LYS A 575 -21.13 -26.33 50.42
CA LYS A 575 -20.50 -27.64 50.59
C LYS A 575 -20.53 -28.46 49.29
N GLY A 576 -21.67 -28.47 48.59
CA GLY A 576 -21.83 -29.12 47.29
C GLY A 576 -20.91 -28.52 46.23
N LEU A 577 -20.85 -27.19 46.13
CA LEU A 577 -19.98 -26.47 45.20
C LEU A 577 -18.49 -26.66 45.52
N LYS A 578 -18.09 -26.77 46.79
CA LYS A 578 -16.70 -27.11 47.16
C LYS A 578 -16.31 -28.52 46.70
N LEU A 579 -17.20 -29.50 46.85
CA LEU A 579 -16.99 -30.85 46.31
C LEU A 579 -16.98 -30.85 44.78
N PHE A 580 -17.84 -30.06 44.15
CA PHE A 580 -17.85 -29.89 42.70
C PHE A 580 -16.56 -29.23 42.20
N ALA A 581 -16.01 -28.25 42.92
CA ALA A 581 -14.71 -27.66 42.62
C ALA A 581 -13.59 -28.70 42.63
N GLN A 582 -13.64 -29.68 43.54
CA GLN A 582 -12.67 -30.79 43.56
C GLN A 582 -12.80 -31.70 42.33
N LEU A 583 -14.02 -31.90 41.82
CA LEU A 583 -14.25 -32.61 40.56
C LEU A 583 -13.73 -31.82 39.36
N ILE A 584 -13.97 -30.51 39.28
CA ILE A 584 -13.43 -29.66 38.20
C ILE A 584 -11.89 -29.62 38.22
N ASN A 585 -11.27 -29.71 39.41
CA ASN A 585 -9.82 -29.85 39.58
C ASN A 585 -9.29 -31.28 39.31
N ASN A 586 -10.13 -32.21 38.85
CA ASN A 586 -9.72 -33.54 38.42
C ASN A 586 -9.67 -33.61 36.89
N LYS A 587 -8.47 -33.82 36.33
CA LYS A 587 -8.23 -33.82 34.88
C LYS A 587 -9.15 -34.80 34.15
N VAL A 588 -9.31 -36.01 34.68
CA VAL A 588 -10.12 -37.08 34.06
C VAL A 588 -11.60 -36.69 34.05
N PHE A 589 -12.11 -36.17 35.16
CA PHE A 589 -13.48 -35.68 35.25
C PHE A 589 -13.74 -34.54 34.24
N LEU A 590 -12.88 -33.52 34.23
CA LEU A 590 -13.10 -32.33 33.42
C LEU A 590 -13.06 -32.63 31.91
N LEU A 591 -12.14 -33.50 31.47
CA LEU A 591 -12.09 -33.96 30.09
C LEU A 591 -13.37 -34.72 29.71
N SER A 592 -13.81 -35.66 30.55
CA SER A 592 -15.04 -36.44 30.32
C SER A 592 -16.29 -35.54 30.32
N PHE A 593 -16.34 -34.57 31.23
CA PHE A 593 -17.42 -33.58 31.32
C PHE A 593 -17.55 -32.75 30.04
N VAL A 594 -16.45 -32.16 29.56
CA VAL A 594 -16.47 -31.33 28.33
C VAL A 594 -16.84 -32.17 27.11
N ARG A 595 -16.22 -33.35 26.92
CA ARG A 595 -16.51 -34.25 25.80
C ARG A 595 -17.99 -34.68 25.77
N THR A 596 -18.55 -34.99 26.94
CA THR A 596 -19.95 -35.38 27.07
C THR A 596 -20.88 -34.24 26.67
N LEU A 597 -20.64 -33.02 27.19
CA LEU A 597 -21.46 -31.86 26.83
C LEU A 597 -21.42 -31.55 25.33
N GLU A 598 -20.24 -31.59 24.72
CA GLU A 598 -20.08 -31.33 23.28
C GLU A 598 -20.75 -32.36 22.38
N SER A 599 -20.91 -33.60 22.86
CA SER A 599 -21.61 -34.65 22.11
C SER A 599 -23.14 -34.47 22.08
N GLN A 600 -23.70 -33.61 22.93
CA GLN A 600 -25.14 -33.37 23.00
C GLN A 600 -25.62 -32.43 21.89
N ARG A 601 -26.63 -32.85 21.12
CA ARG A 601 -27.25 -32.02 20.07
C ARG A 601 -27.95 -30.77 20.60
N SER A 602 -28.42 -30.80 21.85
CA SER A 602 -29.09 -29.67 22.50
C SER A 602 -28.11 -28.65 23.10
N PHE A 603 -26.79 -28.91 23.03
CA PHE A 603 -25.75 -28.02 23.53
C PHE A 603 -25.34 -27.03 22.43
N SER A 604 -25.84 -25.80 22.53
CA SER A 604 -25.71 -24.78 21.48
C SER A 604 -24.30 -24.17 21.42
N MET A 605 -23.99 -23.46 20.33
CA MET A 605 -22.74 -22.69 20.20
C MET A 605 -22.56 -21.65 21.31
N ARG A 606 -23.68 -21.03 21.75
CA ARG A 606 -23.68 -20.09 22.89
C ARG A 606 -23.35 -20.80 24.19
N ASP A 607 -23.89 -22.01 24.41
CA ASP A 607 -23.60 -22.81 25.60
C ASP A 607 -22.12 -23.24 25.64
N ARG A 608 -21.54 -23.65 24.50
CA ARG A 608 -20.10 -23.94 24.37
C ARG A 608 -19.26 -22.75 24.81
N GLY A 609 -19.61 -21.57 24.30
CA GLY A 609 -18.93 -20.31 24.63
C GLY A 609 -19.02 -19.95 26.11
N ASN A 610 -20.20 -20.14 26.71
CA ASN A 610 -20.47 -19.84 28.11
C ASN A 610 -19.72 -20.81 29.04
N VAL A 611 -19.85 -22.13 28.82
CA VAL A 611 -19.18 -23.17 29.62
C VAL A 611 -17.66 -23.01 29.59
N ALA A 612 -17.08 -22.77 28.42
CA ALA A 612 -15.64 -22.50 28.29
C ALA A 612 -15.20 -21.28 29.13
N SER A 613 -16.01 -20.21 29.14
CA SER A 613 -15.70 -18.99 29.87
C SER A 613 -15.86 -19.15 31.38
N LEU A 614 -16.89 -19.88 31.82
CA LEU A 614 -17.07 -20.23 33.22
C LEU A 614 -15.94 -21.16 33.73
N ILE A 615 -15.57 -22.19 32.97
CA ILE A 615 -14.45 -23.10 33.33
C ILE A 615 -13.16 -22.30 33.46
N MET A 616 -12.83 -21.45 32.48
CA MET A 616 -11.61 -20.64 32.52
C MET A 616 -11.63 -19.62 33.68
N THR A 617 -12.80 -19.07 34.03
CA THR A 617 -12.96 -18.21 35.21
C THR A 617 -12.67 -18.98 36.50
N VAL A 618 -13.19 -20.21 36.64
CA VAL A 618 -12.92 -21.07 37.80
C VAL A 618 -11.45 -21.46 37.90
N LEU A 619 -10.81 -21.74 36.76
CA LEU A 619 -9.43 -22.21 36.69
C LEU A 619 -8.39 -21.07 36.59
N GLN A 620 -8.79 -19.80 36.63
CA GLN A 620 -7.87 -18.66 36.55
C GLN A 620 -6.86 -18.62 37.70
N SER A 621 -7.25 -19.09 38.89
CA SER A 621 -6.34 -19.23 40.03
C SER A 621 -5.35 -20.41 39.89
N LYS A 622 -5.47 -21.22 38.83
CA LYS A 622 -4.65 -22.40 38.55
C LYS A 622 -4.39 -22.57 37.05
N LEU A 623 -3.80 -21.55 36.42
CA LEU A 623 -3.58 -21.52 34.97
C LEU A 623 -2.65 -22.63 34.48
N GLU A 624 -1.75 -23.13 35.32
CA GLU A 624 -0.93 -24.33 35.00
C GLU A 624 -1.84 -25.54 34.68
N TYR A 625 -2.76 -25.87 35.60
CA TYR A 625 -3.73 -26.95 35.40
C TYR A 625 -4.68 -26.67 34.23
N ALA A 626 -5.15 -25.41 34.10
CA ALA A 626 -5.99 -25.01 32.98
C ALA A 626 -5.29 -25.23 31.62
N THR A 627 -3.99 -24.91 31.55
CA THR A 627 -3.18 -25.03 30.34
C THR A 627 -2.97 -26.51 29.97
N ASP A 628 -2.71 -27.37 30.95
CA ASP A 628 -2.57 -28.82 30.70
C ASP A 628 -3.89 -29.45 30.20
N VAL A 629 -5.03 -29.09 30.80
CA VAL A 629 -6.35 -29.52 30.32
C VAL A 629 -6.62 -28.99 28.91
N LEU A 630 -6.33 -27.71 28.65
CA LEU A 630 -6.51 -27.09 27.34
C LEU A 630 -5.68 -27.77 26.26
N LYS A 631 -4.39 -28.03 26.50
CA LYS A 631 -3.52 -28.76 25.56
C LYS A 631 -4.08 -30.13 25.23
N GLN A 632 -4.57 -30.87 26.23
CA GLN A 632 -5.19 -32.18 25.99
C GLN A 632 -6.48 -32.08 25.16
N LEU A 633 -7.38 -31.15 25.48
CA LEU A 633 -8.61 -30.94 24.72
C LEU A 633 -8.34 -30.53 23.27
N LEU A 634 -7.32 -29.67 23.04
CA LEU A 634 -6.90 -29.29 21.70
C LEU A 634 -6.28 -30.46 20.93
N ALA A 635 -5.45 -31.28 21.59
CA ALA A 635 -4.89 -32.49 20.98
C ALA A 635 -6.01 -33.47 20.57
N ASP A 636 -6.98 -33.73 21.45
CA ASP A 636 -8.13 -34.59 21.15
C ASP A 636 -8.95 -34.04 19.96
N LEU A 637 -9.12 -32.72 19.90
CA LEU A 637 -9.83 -32.05 18.81
C LEU A 637 -9.08 -32.21 17.47
N ILE A 638 -7.74 -32.07 17.50
CA ILE A 638 -6.88 -32.29 16.33
C ILE A 638 -6.96 -33.76 15.87
N ASP A 639 -6.81 -34.71 16.79
CA ASP A 639 -6.92 -36.15 16.52
C ASP A 639 -8.26 -36.47 15.84
N LYS A 640 -9.37 -36.02 16.43
CA LYS A 640 -10.73 -36.24 15.90
C LYS A 640 -10.96 -35.58 14.53
N ASN A 641 -10.37 -34.42 14.27
CA ASN A 641 -10.50 -33.73 12.99
C ASN A 641 -9.72 -34.43 11.88
N LEU A 642 -8.54 -34.98 12.20
CA LEU A 642 -7.71 -35.73 11.26
C LEU A 642 -8.30 -37.11 10.93
N GLU A 643 -8.90 -37.80 11.91
CA GLU A 643 -9.58 -39.09 11.72
C GLU A 643 -10.80 -38.99 10.79
N ASN A 644 -11.52 -37.87 10.80
CA ASN A 644 -12.68 -37.61 9.94
C ASN A 644 -12.33 -37.23 8.48
N GLY A 645 -11.06 -37.40 8.06
CA GLY A 645 -10.61 -37.22 6.68
C GLY A 645 -10.25 -35.78 6.28
N GLY A 646 -10.17 -34.84 7.22
CA GLY A 646 -9.81 -33.45 6.94
C GLY A 646 -8.32 -33.18 7.08
N LYS A 647 -7.57 -33.10 5.97
CA LYS A 647 -6.17 -32.58 5.96
C LYS A 647 -6.06 -31.07 6.23
N SER A 648 -7.11 -30.45 6.75
CA SER A 648 -7.14 -29.04 7.06
C SER A 648 -8.11 -28.85 8.20
N PHE A 649 -7.72 -28.02 9.16
CA PHE A 649 -8.60 -27.44 10.16
C PHE A 649 -9.60 -26.53 9.41
N HIS A 650 -10.58 -27.13 8.72
CA HIS A 650 -11.61 -26.45 7.96
C HIS A 650 -12.64 -25.90 8.95
N CYS A 651 -12.49 -24.64 9.33
CA CYS A 651 -13.65 -23.78 9.55
C CYS A 651 -13.99 -23.13 8.21
N PRO A 652 -15.26 -23.07 7.78
CA PRO A 652 -15.65 -22.50 6.51
C PRO A 652 -15.37 -20.99 6.50
N ALA A 653 -14.38 -20.57 5.73
CA ALA A 653 -14.27 -19.18 5.30
C ALA A 653 -15.41 -18.88 4.31
N GLN A 654 -16.46 -18.20 4.80
CA GLN A 654 -17.58 -17.57 4.08
C GLN A 654 -18.59 -18.47 3.34
N PRO A 655 -19.91 -18.28 3.56
CA PRO A 655 -20.89 -18.31 2.48
C PRO A 655 -20.89 -16.96 1.75
N THR A 656 -20.83 -17.03 0.44
CA THR A 656 -21.08 -15.94 -0.50
C THR A 656 -22.50 -15.37 -0.32
N GLY A 657 -22.62 -14.05 -0.30
CA GLY A 657 -23.88 -13.33 -0.53
C GLY A 657 -24.58 -12.82 0.73
N SER A 658 -24.77 -11.50 0.77
CA SER A 658 -25.83 -10.73 1.46
C SER A 658 -26.46 -11.34 2.72
N ASP A 659 -26.15 -10.72 3.86
CA ASP A 659 -27.09 -10.27 4.91
C ASP A 659 -26.49 -10.37 6.32
N HIS A 660 -26.70 -9.26 7.03
CA HIS A 660 -26.16 -8.88 8.33
C HIS A 660 -26.11 -9.96 9.43
N MET A 661 -24.92 -10.52 9.71
CA MET A 661 -24.62 -11.14 11.02
C MET A 661 -23.12 -11.09 11.38
N PRO A 662 -22.69 -10.36 12.43
CA PRO A 662 -21.32 -10.47 12.93
C PRO A 662 -21.25 -11.58 13.98
N LEU A 663 -20.31 -12.52 13.83
CA LEU A 663 -19.55 -13.29 14.85
C LEU A 663 -19.04 -14.59 14.19
N PRO A 664 -17.74 -14.73 13.85
CA PRO A 664 -17.21 -16.02 13.43
C PRO A 664 -16.56 -16.70 14.65
N LEU A 665 -17.33 -17.25 15.61
CA LEU A 665 -16.69 -17.77 16.82
C LEU A 665 -17.21 -19.14 17.30
N THR A 666 -16.22 -20.05 17.35
CA THR A 666 -16.05 -21.22 18.23
C THR A 666 -16.95 -22.42 17.98
N GLU A 667 -16.44 -23.39 17.22
CA GLU A 667 -17.11 -24.67 17.00
C GLU A 667 -16.95 -25.61 18.21
N SER A 668 -15.96 -25.40 19.09
CA SER A 668 -15.75 -26.17 20.32
C SER A 668 -15.51 -25.33 21.59
N VAL A 669 -15.74 -25.95 22.75
CA VAL A 669 -15.37 -25.47 24.09
C VAL A 669 -13.86 -25.24 24.16
N ALA A 670 -13.05 -26.16 23.62
CA ALA A 670 -11.59 -26.07 23.63
C ALA A 670 -11.08 -24.80 22.93
N GLU A 671 -11.63 -24.45 21.76
CA GLU A 671 -11.24 -23.25 21.02
C GLU A 671 -11.64 -21.96 21.75
N LYS A 672 -12.80 -21.94 22.42
CA LYS A 672 -13.18 -20.80 23.25
C LYS A 672 -12.27 -20.71 24.48
N MET A 673 -11.95 -21.83 25.13
CA MET A 673 -10.99 -21.88 26.24
C MET A 673 -9.62 -21.33 25.81
N LEU A 674 -9.15 -21.67 24.61
CA LEU A 674 -7.93 -21.10 24.03
C LEU A 674 -8.00 -19.59 23.86
N THR A 675 -9.12 -19.07 23.35
CA THR A 675 -9.33 -17.62 23.21
C THR A 675 -9.29 -16.92 24.58
N ASN A 676 -9.92 -17.51 25.59
CA ASN A 676 -9.92 -17.00 26.97
C ASN A 676 -8.53 -17.10 27.61
N TRP A 677 -7.77 -18.15 27.30
CA TRP A 677 -6.38 -18.31 27.75
C TRP A 677 -5.47 -17.21 27.21
N PHE A 678 -5.55 -16.91 25.90
CA PHE A 678 -4.85 -15.77 25.32
C PHE A 678 -5.32 -14.43 25.90
N THR A 679 -6.61 -14.29 26.19
CA THR A 679 -7.17 -13.10 26.86
C THR A 679 -6.47 -12.84 28.19
N PHE A 680 -6.32 -13.87 29.04
CA PHE A 680 -5.63 -13.70 30.31
C PHE A 680 -4.14 -13.34 30.15
N LEU A 681 -3.44 -14.02 29.23
CA LEU A 681 -1.98 -13.94 29.16
C LEU A 681 -1.44 -12.82 28.26
N LEU A 682 -2.26 -12.24 27.38
CA LEU A 682 -1.86 -11.16 26.47
C LEU A 682 -2.28 -9.77 26.97
N TYR A 683 -2.96 -9.66 28.11
CA TYR A 683 -3.36 -8.36 28.66
C TYR A 683 -2.16 -7.42 28.89
N LYS A 684 -1.04 -7.94 29.41
CA LYS A 684 0.19 -7.15 29.59
C LYS A 684 0.74 -6.64 28.24
N PHE A 685 0.76 -7.50 27.23
CA PHE A 685 1.20 -7.12 25.87
C PHE A 685 0.28 -6.09 25.21
N LEU A 686 -1.04 -6.20 25.43
CA LEU A 686 -2.00 -5.17 25.03
C LEU A 686 -1.69 -3.85 25.73
N LYS A 687 -1.41 -3.85 27.03
CA LYS A 687 -1.14 -2.62 27.78
C LYS A 687 0.18 -1.94 27.41
N GLU A 688 1.22 -2.73 27.16
CA GLU A 688 2.60 -2.23 26.99
C GLU A 688 3.01 -2.02 25.52
N CYS A 689 2.35 -2.68 24.56
CA CYS A 689 2.76 -2.64 23.16
C CYS A 689 1.60 -2.34 22.21
N ALA A 690 0.62 -3.25 22.09
CA ALA A 690 -0.39 -3.17 21.04
C ALA A 690 -1.55 -2.19 21.33
N GLY A 691 -1.72 -1.75 22.58
CA GLY A 691 -2.83 -0.90 23.00
C GLY A 691 -2.72 0.53 22.53
N GLU A 692 -1.52 1.11 22.55
CA GLU A 692 -1.27 2.46 22.04
C GLU A 692 -1.64 2.62 20.55
N PRO A 693 -1.14 1.77 19.62
CA PRO A 693 -1.53 1.87 18.21
C PRO A 693 -3.02 1.51 17.99
N LEU A 694 -3.59 0.59 18.77
CA LEU A 694 -5.02 0.27 18.67
C LEU A 694 -5.92 1.45 19.09
N PHE A 695 -5.56 2.12 20.18
CA PHE A 695 -6.27 3.31 20.64
C PHE A 695 -6.10 4.47 19.66
N SER A 696 -4.88 4.67 19.14
CA SER A 696 -4.58 5.69 18.13
C SER A 696 -5.39 5.47 16.85
N LEU A 697 -5.51 4.22 16.38
CA LEU A 697 -6.36 3.87 15.24
C LEU A 697 -7.84 4.18 15.51
N PHE A 698 -8.35 3.83 16.70
CA PHE A 698 -9.73 4.15 17.07
C PHE A 698 -9.98 5.66 17.07
N CYS A 699 -9.10 6.45 17.67
CA CYS A 699 -9.19 7.91 17.70
C CYS A 699 -9.11 8.51 16.29
N ALA A 700 -8.17 8.03 15.46
CA ALA A 700 -8.00 8.47 14.08
C ALA A 700 -9.24 8.18 13.24
N ILE A 701 -9.83 6.98 13.35
CA ILE A 701 -11.09 6.65 12.69
C ILE A 701 -12.19 7.61 13.15
N LYS A 702 -12.44 7.70 14.47
CA LYS A 702 -13.51 8.53 15.03
C LYS A 702 -13.41 9.97 14.55
N GLN A 703 -12.22 10.57 14.69
CA GLN A 703 -11.98 11.97 14.31
C GLN A 703 -12.13 12.19 12.80
N GLN A 704 -11.65 11.25 11.97
CA GLN A 704 -11.81 11.33 10.52
C GLN A 704 -13.29 11.24 10.10
N MET A 705 -14.11 10.42 10.78
CA MET A 705 -15.55 10.36 10.48
C MET A 705 -16.24 11.68 10.86
N GLU A 706 -15.88 12.25 12.01
CA GLU A 706 -16.50 13.46 12.57
C GLU A 706 -16.13 14.76 11.83
N LYS A 707 -15.07 14.75 11.01
CA LYS A 707 -14.73 15.85 10.07
C LYS A 707 -15.80 16.05 8.99
N GLY A 708 -16.62 15.04 8.71
CA GLY A 708 -17.68 15.10 7.70
C GLY A 708 -19.08 14.84 8.28
N PRO A 709 -20.15 15.07 7.48
CA PRO A 709 -21.51 14.79 7.91
C PRO A 709 -21.72 13.31 8.24
N ILE A 710 -22.42 13.06 9.35
CA ILE A 710 -22.86 11.72 9.80
C ILE A 710 -24.38 11.75 9.94
N ASP A 711 -25.08 10.83 9.29
CA ASP A 711 -26.52 10.66 9.45
C ASP A 711 -26.82 9.95 10.78
N ALA A 712 -27.63 10.57 11.64
CA ALA A 712 -27.90 10.07 12.99
C ALA A 712 -28.88 8.88 12.99
N ILE A 713 -29.63 8.67 11.89
CA ILE A 713 -30.63 7.60 11.77
C ILE A 713 -30.01 6.39 11.05
N THR A 714 -29.40 6.59 9.89
CA THR A 714 -28.81 5.48 9.10
C THR A 714 -27.42 5.07 9.60
N GLY A 715 -26.73 5.99 10.30
CA GLY A 715 -25.33 5.81 10.70
C GLY A 715 -24.35 5.88 9.52
N GLU A 716 -24.78 6.39 8.36
CA GLU A 716 -23.92 6.61 7.21
C GLU A 716 -23.08 7.88 7.40
N ALA A 717 -21.85 7.90 6.90
CA ALA A 717 -20.97 9.06 6.97
C ALA A 717 -20.36 9.41 5.62
N ARG A 718 -19.95 10.67 5.46
CA ARG A 718 -19.26 11.15 4.25
C ARG A 718 -17.88 10.51 4.08
N TYR A 719 -17.09 10.51 5.15
CA TYR A 719 -15.82 9.83 5.24
C TYR A 719 -16.12 8.50 5.91
N SER A 720 -16.08 7.40 5.17
CA SER A 720 -16.29 6.05 5.68
C SER A 720 -15.25 5.15 5.02
N LEU A 721 -14.81 4.09 5.71
CA LEU A 721 -14.05 2.99 5.10
C LEU A 721 -14.96 1.88 4.56
N SER A 722 -16.22 1.84 5.02
CA SER A 722 -17.23 0.88 4.57
C SER A 722 -18.11 1.49 3.49
N GLU A 723 -18.23 0.81 2.35
CA GLU A 723 -19.11 1.20 1.25
C GLU A 723 -20.59 1.23 1.68
N ASP A 724 -20.99 0.30 2.54
CA ASP A 724 -22.38 0.18 3.02
C ASP A 724 -22.80 1.33 3.93
N LYS A 725 -21.83 2.01 4.56
CA LYS A 725 -22.03 3.16 5.44
C LYS A 725 -21.58 4.47 4.81
N LEU A 726 -21.43 4.52 3.49
CA LEU A 726 -21.02 5.73 2.78
C LEU A 726 -22.24 6.55 2.33
N ILE A 727 -22.29 7.84 2.69
CA ILE A 727 -23.34 8.74 2.21
C ILE A 727 -23.21 8.96 0.69
N ARG A 728 -24.25 8.53 -0.06
CA ARG A 728 -24.36 8.67 -1.53
C ARG A 728 -25.17 9.89 -1.98
N GLN A 729 -25.55 10.77 -1.05
CA GLN A 729 -26.24 12.02 -1.37
C GLN A 729 -25.26 13.21 -1.26
N GLN A 730 -25.49 14.25 -2.05
CA GLN A 730 -24.72 15.49 -1.93
C GLN A 730 -25.27 16.31 -0.77
N ILE A 731 -24.52 16.37 0.32
CA ILE A 731 -24.86 17.16 1.51
C ILE A 731 -23.97 18.40 1.53
N GLU A 732 -24.60 19.58 1.52
CA GLU A 732 -23.91 20.85 1.75
C GLU A 732 -23.75 21.07 3.26
N TYR A 733 -22.53 21.35 3.70
CA TYR A 733 -22.22 21.57 5.11
C TYR A 733 -21.12 22.62 5.27
N LYS A 734 -21.07 23.22 6.45
CA LYS A 734 -20.05 24.19 6.87
C LYS A 734 -19.58 23.83 8.27
N THR A 735 -18.28 23.93 8.49
CA THR A 735 -17.68 23.82 9.83
C THR A 735 -17.92 25.11 10.60
N LEU A 736 -18.38 24.98 11.84
CA LEU A 736 -18.59 26.04 12.82
C LEU A 736 -17.69 25.77 14.03
N VAL A 737 -17.21 26.82 14.68
CA VAL A 737 -16.50 26.74 15.97
C VAL A 737 -17.42 27.34 17.03
N LEU A 738 -17.88 26.52 17.97
CA LEU A 738 -18.66 26.99 19.11
C LEU A 738 -17.78 27.19 20.34
N SER A 739 -18.03 28.25 21.10
CA SER A 739 -17.38 28.48 22.40
C SER A 739 -18.23 27.82 23.48
N CYS A 740 -17.69 26.79 24.12
CA CYS A 740 -18.43 25.95 25.06
C CYS A 740 -18.04 26.24 26.51
N VAL A 741 -19.03 26.44 27.38
CA VAL A 741 -18.83 26.59 28.83
C VAL A 741 -18.99 25.23 29.53
N SER A 742 -18.07 24.89 30.43
CA SER A 742 -18.14 23.63 31.19
C SER A 742 -19.36 23.57 32.11
N PRO A 743 -20.05 22.41 32.19
CA PRO A 743 -21.19 22.23 33.10
C PRO A 743 -20.81 22.36 34.59
N ASP A 744 -19.57 22.03 34.97
CA ASP A 744 -19.14 21.96 36.37
C ASP A 744 -18.75 23.33 36.95
N ASN A 745 -18.36 24.29 36.11
CA ASN A 745 -17.94 25.61 36.56
C ASN A 745 -18.22 26.68 35.50
N VAL A 746 -19.18 27.57 35.81
CA VAL A 746 -19.57 28.69 34.93
C VAL A 746 -18.41 29.69 34.70
N ASN A 747 -17.40 29.69 35.58
CA ASN A 747 -16.20 30.52 35.46
C ASN A 747 -15.01 29.81 34.78
N SER A 748 -15.21 28.60 34.25
CA SER A 748 -14.18 27.90 33.46
C SER A 748 -13.90 28.62 32.14
N PRO A 749 -12.67 28.54 31.61
CA PRO A 749 -12.36 29.10 30.30
C PRO A 749 -13.23 28.43 29.22
N GLU A 750 -13.72 29.23 28.29
CA GLU A 750 -14.49 28.76 27.15
C GLU A 750 -13.64 27.83 26.27
N VAL A 751 -14.16 26.64 25.96
CA VAL A 751 -13.47 25.64 25.13
C VAL A 751 -13.99 25.75 23.70
N PRO A 752 -13.14 26.05 22.69
CA PRO A 752 -13.58 26.07 21.30
C PRO A 752 -13.76 24.64 20.78
N VAL A 753 -14.92 24.35 20.17
CA VAL A 753 -15.26 23.02 19.64
C VAL A 753 -15.67 23.14 18.17
N LYS A 754 -15.00 22.38 17.28
CA LYS A 754 -15.32 22.30 15.85
C LYS A 754 -16.51 21.36 15.62
N ILE A 755 -17.55 21.85 14.97
CA ILE A 755 -18.83 21.15 14.77
C ILE A 755 -19.35 21.45 13.35
N LEU A 756 -20.25 20.64 12.80
CA LEU A 756 -20.85 20.91 11.49
C LEU A 756 -22.24 21.52 11.67
N ASN A 757 -22.60 22.47 10.80
CA ASN A 757 -23.95 23.04 10.80
C ASN A 757 -25.06 22.00 10.55
N CYS A 758 -24.73 20.90 9.89
CA CYS A 758 -25.62 19.77 9.63
C CYS A 758 -25.61 18.71 10.74
N ASP A 759 -24.90 18.90 11.85
CA ASP A 759 -24.96 17.97 12.98
C ASP A 759 -26.29 18.13 13.73
N THR A 760 -26.86 17.00 14.17
CA THR A 760 -27.99 16.97 15.12
C THR A 760 -27.60 17.51 16.47
N ILE A 761 -28.57 17.93 17.28
CA ILE A 761 -28.28 18.47 18.62
C ILE A 761 -27.62 17.42 19.51
N THR A 762 -28.00 16.14 19.40
CA THR A 762 -27.29 15.06 20.12
C THR A 762 -25.84 14.90 19.66
N GLN A 763 -25.56 14.92 18.35
CA GLN A 763 -24.18 14.87 17.84
C GLN A 763 -23.34 16.07 18.32
N VAL A 764 -23.95 17.26 18.39
CA VAL A 764 -23.30 18.45 18.94
C VAL A 764 -22.96 18.25 20.42
N LYS A 765 -23.91 17.74 21.22
CA LYS A 765 -23.67 17.43 22.64
C LYS A 765 -22.55 16.41 22.83
N GLU A 766 -22.51 15.34 22.02
CA GLU A 766 -21.45 14.34 22.06
C GLU A 766 -20.08 14.95 21.77
N LYS A 767 -19.94 15.76 20.70
CA LYS A 767 -18.70 16.45 20.36
C LYS A 767 -18.23 17.42 21.45
N ILE A 768 -19.16 18.14 22.08
CA ILE A 768 -18.84 19.04 23.19
C ILE A 768 -18.39 18.25 24.43
N LEU A 769 -19.07 17.15 24.76
CA LEU A 769 -18.67 16.27 25.86
C LEU A 769 -17.28 15.67 25.62
N ASP A 770 -16.97 15.25 24.40
CA ASP A 770 -15.65 14.76 24.04
C ASP A 770 -14.56 15.83 24.18
N ALA A 771 -14.84 17.08 23.83
CA ALA A 771 -13.88 18.17 23.95
C ALA A 771 -13.66 18.62 25.41
N ILE A 772 -14.73 18.78 26.19
CA ILE A 772 -14.66 19.22 27.61
C ILE A 772 -14.05 18.12 28.48
N PHE A 773 -14.45 16.87 28.27
CA PHE A 773 -14.04 15.72 29.08
C PHE A 773 -12.98 14.85 28.39
N LYS A 774 -12.16 15.43 27.50
CA LYS A 774 -11.15 14.70 26.70
C LYS A 774 -10.24 13.79 27.53
N ASN A 775 -9.89 14.22 28.75
CA ASN A 775 -9.00 13.50 29.67
C ASN A 775 -9.73 12.64 30.72
N VAL A 776 -11.06 12.53 30.64
CA VAL A 776 -11.86 11.72 31.57
C VAL A 776 -12.32 10.45 30.86
N PRO A 777 -12.23 9.25 31.47
CA PRO A 777 -12.73 8.01 30.87
C PRO A 777 -14.24 8.06 30.57
N CYS A 778 -14.70 7.39 29.51
CA CYS A 778 -16.06 7.53 29.01
C CYS A 778 -17.15 7.18 30.04
N SER A 779 -16.92 6.16 30.89
CA SER A 779 -17.87 5.73 31.93
C SER A 779 -18.16 6.78 33.00
N HIS A 780 -17.25 7.74 33.20
CA HIS A 780 -17.38 8.82 34.19
C HIS A 780 -17.98 10.11 33.61
N ARG A 781 -18.21 10.16 32.30
CA ARG A 781 -18.76 11.34 31.62
C ARG A 781 -20.29 11.37 31.73
N PRO A 782 -20.92 12.56 31.80
CA PRO A 782 -22.36 12.70 31.61
C PRO A 782 -22.77 12.16 30.23
N LYS A 783 -23.93 11.50 30.13
CA LYS A 783 -24.47 11.05 28.83
C LYS A 783 -25.13 12.22 28.11
N ALA A 784 -25.00 12.28 26.79
CA ALA A 784 -25.63 13.32 25.98
C ALA A 784 -27.17 13.38 26.18
N ALA A 785 -27.82 12.26 26.47
CA ALA A 785 -29.26 12.18 26.75
C ALA A 785 -29.68 12.91 28.05
N ASP A 786 -28.77 13.03 29.02
CA ASP A 786 -29.03 13.63 30.33
C ASP A 786 -28.71 15.15 30.36
N MET A 787 -28.21 15.69 29.25
CA MET A 787 -27.79 17.07 29.09
C MET A 787 -28.66 17.80 28.05
N ASP A 788 -29.00 19.04 28.34
CA ASP A 788 -29.60 19.99 27.40
C ASP A 788 -28.53 20.94 26.86
N LEU A 789 -28.65 21.31 25.57
CA LEU A 789 -27.76 22.26 24.92
C LEU A 789 -28.38 23.66 24.99
N GLU A 790 -27.79 24.55 25.78
CA GLU A 790 -28.21 25.94 25.92
C GLU A 790 -27.40 26.84 24.99
N TRP A 791 -28.06 27.50 24.04
CA TRP A 791 -27.46 28.56 23.23
C TRP A 791 -27.67 29.93 23.90
N ARG A 792 -26.56 30.64 24.16
CA ARG A 792 -26.53 31.94 24.83
C ARG A 792 -26.30 33.05 23.81
N GLN A 793 -27.33 33.84 23.54
CA GLN A 793 -27.26 34.95 22.60
C GLN A 793 -26.76 36.23 23.29
N GLY A 794 -26.05 37.09 22.54
CA GLY A 794 -25.42 38.31 23.07
C GLY A 794 -26.36 39.34 23.72
N SER A 795 -27.68 39.17 23.59
CA SER A 795 -28.72 39.99 24.25
C SER A 795 -29.12 39.49 25.65
N GLY A 796 -28.50 38.43 26.17
CA GLY A 796 -28.90 37.78 27.42
C GLY A 796 -30.02 36.74 27.26
N ALA A 797 -30.53 36.55 26.03
CA ALA A 797 -31.48 35.49 25.71
C ALA A 797 -30.80 34.11 25.72
N ARG A 798 -31.46 33.13 26.34
CA ARG A 798 -31.01 31.74 26.43
C ARG A 798 -32.05 30.83 25.81
N MET A 799 -31.63 29.92 24.94
CA MET A 799 -32.51 29.00 24.24
C MET A 799 -32.00 27.58 24.38
N ILE A 800 -32.87 26.65 24.77
CA ILE A 800 -32.52 25.22 24.80
C ILE A 800 -32.79 24.64 23.42
N LEU A 801 -31.77 24.02 22.84
CA LEU A 801 -31.86 23.32 21.57
C LEU A 801 -32.10 21.83 21.84
N GLN A 802 -33.01 21.23 21.08
CA GLN A 802 -33.33 19.80 21.16
C GLN A 802 -33.42 19.18 19.76
N ASP A 803 -33.20 17.88 19.67
CA ASP A 803 -33.32 17.10 18.42
C ASP A 803 -34.75 17.13 17.85
N GLU A 804 -35.73 17.23 18.75
CA GLU A 804 -37.14 17.44 18.42
C GLU A 804 -37.71 18.52 19.35
N ASP A 805 -38.40 19.49 18.77
CA ASP A 805 -39.13 20.53 19.47
C ASP A 805 -40.37 20.98 18.67
N ILE A 806 -41.08 21.99 19.15
CA ILE A 806 -42.26 22.53 18.47
C ILE A 806 -41.97 23.13 17.07
N THR A 807 -40.69 23.37 16.74
CA THR A 807 -40.26 23.95 15.46
C THR A 807 -39.84 22.89 14.45
N THR A 808 -39.80 21.61 14.85
CA THR A 808 -39.36 20.50 14.00
C THR A 808 -40.21 20.37 12.74
N LYS A 809 -39.53 20.25 11.58
CA LYS A 809 -40.18 20.17 10.27
C LYS A 809 -40.72 18.76 10.01
N ILE A 810 -42.01 18.70 9.66
CA ILE A 810 -42.70 17.47 9.25
C ILE A 810 -43.14 17.63 7.78
N GLU A 811 -42.74 16.70 6.93
CA GLU A 811 -43.03 16.67 5.48
C GLU A 811 -43.47 15.27 5.07
N ASN A 812 -44.70 15.10 4.55
CA ASN A 812 -45.21 13.82 3.99
C ASN A 812 -44.97 12.59 4.90
N ASP A 813 -45.39 12.66 6.16
CA ASP A 813 -45.18 11.61 7.18
C ASP A 813 -43.72 11.36 7.56
N TRP A 814 -42.82 12.29 7.22
CA TRP A 814 -41.43 12.29 7.67
C TRP A 814 -41.09 13.48 8.56
N LYS A 815 -40.55 13.22 9.75
CA LYS A 815 -40.06 14.24 10.68
C LYS A 815 -38.54 14.33 10.58
N ARG A 816 -38.02 15.54 10.32
CA ARG A 816 -36.58 15.78 10.20
C ARG A 816 -35.99 16.15 11.56
N LEU A 817 -34.95 15.47 12.02
CA LEU A 817 -34.22 15.87 13.23
C LEU A 817 -33.67 17.29 13.11
N ASN A 818 -33.80 18.07 14.18
CA ASN A 818 -33.30 19.43 14.24
C ASN A 818 -31.76 19.45 14.24
N THR A 819 -31.19 20.41 13.53
CA THR A 819 -29.73 20.60 13.36
C THR A 819 -29.34 22.02 13.76
N LEU A 820 -28.04 22.32 13.91
CA LEU A 820 -27.60 23.71 14.14
C LEU A 820 -28.05 24.66 13.03
N ALA A 821 -28.09 24.20 11.78
CA ALA A 821 -28.60 24.95 10.64
C ALA A 821 -30.11 25.23 10.74
N HIS A 822 -30.89 24.35 11.37
CA HIS A 822 -32.33 24.58 11.62
C HIS A 822 -32.56 25.79 12.52
N TYR A 823 -31.77 25.90 13.59
CA TYR A 823 -31.81 27.04 14.52
C TYR A 823 -30.99 28.26 14.04
N GLN A 824 -30.30 28.15 12.89
CA GLN A 824 -29.46 29.20 12.32
C GLN A 824 -28.36 29.71 13.28
N VAL A 825 -27.75 28.78 14.03
CA VAL A 825 -26.68 29.13 14.98
C VAL A 825 -25.46 29.67 14.22
N PRO A 826 -24.98 30.91 14.49
CA PRO A 826 -23.83 31.48 13.82
C PRO A 826 -22.50 30.93 14.36
N ASP A 827 -21.44 31.04 13.54
CA ASP A 827 -20.07 30.71 13.93
C ASP A 827 -19.58 31.56 15.11
N GLY A 828 -18.82 30.97 16.04
CA GLY A 828 -18.37 31.62 17.27
C GLY A 828 -19.44 31.78 18.36
N SER A 829 -20.60 31.12 18.22
CA SER A 829 -21.67 31.21 19.23
C SER A 829 -21.27 30.59 20.56
N LEU A 830 -21.70 31.24 21.66
CA LEU A 830 -21.54 30.73 23.02
C LEU A 830 -22.63 29.71 23.35
N VAL A 831 -22.22 28.50 23.74
CA VAL A 831 -23.12 27.42 24.17
C VAL A 831 -22.70 26.86 25.52
N ALA A 832 -23.65 26.27 26.24
CA ALA A 832 -23.41 25.60 27.50
C ALA A 832 -24.16 24.26 27.55
N LEU A 833 -23.53 23.24 28.14
CA LEU A 833 -24.22 22.02 28.50
C LEU A 833 -24.79 22.19 29.91
N VAL A 834 -26.10 21.99 30.06
CA VAL A 834 -26.79 22.07 31.35
C VAL A 834 -27.45 20.74 31.65
N SER A 835 -27.40 20.29 32.90
CA SER A 835 -28.11 19.07 33.30
C SER A 835 -29.60 19.27 33.12
N LYS A 836 -30.26 18.30 32.48
CA LYS A 836 -31.69 18.33 32.22
C LYS A 836 -32.44 18.34 33.55
N GLN A 837 -32.96 19.50 33.94
CA GLN A 837 -33.81 19.58 35.13
C GLN A 837 -35.11 18.83 34.83
N VAL A 838 -35.35 17.73 35.53
CA VAL A 838 -36.69 17.11 35.58
C VAL A 838 -37.58 18.10 36.32
N THR A 839 -38.11 19.11 35.63
CA THR A 839 -39.15 19.98 36.19
C THR A 839 -40.32 19.08 36.53
N ALA A 840 -40.66 19.07 37.82
CA ALA A 840 -41.71 18.29 38.47
C ALA A 840 -43.14 18.63 38.02
N TYR A 841 -43.36 18.99 36.75
CA TYR A 841 -44.68 19.28 36.18
C TYR A 841 -45.37 18.06 35.56
N ASN A 842 -44.67 16.95 35.33
CA ASN A 842 -45.26 15.68 34.90
C ASN A 842 -45.47 14.67 36.04
N ALA A 843 -45.33 15.10 37.30
CA ALA A 843 -45.49 14.26 38.50
C ALA A 843 -46.87 14.44 39.19
N VAL A 844 -47.91 14.78 38.44
CA VAL A 844 -49.30 14.75 38.94
C VAL A 844 -50.09 13.74 38.13
N ASN A 845 -49.82 12.47 38.39
CA ASN A 845 -50.79 11.36 38.43
C ASN A 845 -50.05 10.04 38.68
N ASN A 846 -49.57 9.88 39.91
CA ASN A 846 -49.71 8.64 40.70
C ASN A 846 -48.99 8.85 42.03
N SER A 847 -49.76 9.37 42.99
CA SER A 847 -49.38 9.42 44.39
C SER A 847 -49.30 8.00 44.97
N THR A 848 -48.30 7.82 45.84
CA THR A 848 -48.15 6.84 46.93
C THR A 848 -47.18 5.68 46.68
N VAL A 849 -45.98 5.81 47.27
CA VAL A 849 -45.31 4.86 48.20
C VAL A 849 -43.80 5.15 48.20
N SER A 850 -43.26 5.24 49.42
CA SER A 850 -41.94 5.70 49.80
C SER A 850 -40.77 4.92 49.17
N ARG A 851 -39.65 5.64 49.03
CA ARG A 851 -38.31 5.12 48.78
C ARG A 851 -37.91 4.12 49.87
N THR A 852 -38.02 2.84 49.55
CA THR A 852 -37.20 1.68 49.99
C THR A 852 -38.03 0.46 49.59
N SER A 853 -37.45 -0.51 48.88
CA SER A 853 -38.07 -1.78 48.42
C SER A 853 -38.74 -1.76 47.03
N ALA A 854 -37.96 -1.65 45.96
CA ALA A 854 -38.42 -2.03 44.61
C ALA A 854 -37.36 -2.81 43.81
N SER A 855 -36.47 -3.54 44.49
CA SER A 855 -35.47 -4.42 43.85
C SER A 855 -35.87 -5.90 43.87
N LYS A 856 -37.15 -6.24 44.10
CA LYS A 856 -37.57 -7.64 44.31
C LYS A 856 -38.78 -8.15 43.52
N TYR A 857 -39.34 -7.37 42.60
CA TYR A 857 -40.56 -7.78 41.87
C TYR A 857 -40.51 -7.56 40.35
N GLU A 858 -39.36 -7.81 39.73
CA GLU A 858 -39.25 -7.91 38.27
C GLU A 858 -38.48 -9.17 37.82
N ASN A 859 -38.54 -10.24 38.64
CA ASN A 859 -37.89 -11.52 38.38
C ASN A 859 -38.87 -12.70 38.22
N MET A 860 -40.13 -12.45 37.85
CA MET A 860 -41.12 -13.50 37.63
C MET A 860 -41.87 -13.36 36.30
N ILE A 861 -41.15 -13.39 35.18
CA ILE A 861 -41.66 -13.97 33.93
C ILE A 861 -40.53 -14.80 33.30
N ARG A 862 -40.48 -16.09 33.65
CA ARG A 862 -39.90 -17.10 32.76
C ARG A 862 -40.84 -17.25 31.56
N TYR A 863 -40.41 -16.81 30.39
CA TYR A 863 -40.90 -17.35 29.11
C TYR A 863 -39.73 -17.61 28.18
N THR A 864 -39.73 -18.83 27.67
CA THR A 864 -38.96 -19.38 26.57
C THR A 864 -39.23 -18.59 25.28
N GLY A 865 -38.21 -17.95 24.73
CA GLY A 865 -38.25 -17.19 23.48
C GLY A 865 -36.96 -16.39 23.31
N SER A 866 -36.42 -16.32 22.09
CA SER A 866 -35.12 -15.74 21.73
C SER A 866 -34.70 -14.48 22.51
N PRO A 867 -33.44 -14.39 22.98
CA PRO A 867 -32.82 -13.13 23.37
C PRO A 867 -32.37 -12.43 22.08
N ASP A 868 -33.14 -11.44 21.63
CA ASP A 868 -32.74 -10.55 20.56
C ASP A 868 -31.42 -9.83 20.91
N SER A 869 -30.52 -9.84 19.93
CA SER A 869 -29.12 -9.46 20.04
C SER A 869 -28.91 -8.00 20.45
N LEU A 870 -28.02 -7.79 21.41
CA LEU A 870 -27.40 -6.50 21.74
C LEU A 870 -26.45 -6.06 20.61
N ARG A 871 -27.02 -5.66 19.47
CA ARG A 871 -26.39 -4.71 18.55
C ARG A 871 -26.70 -3.30 19.05
N SER A 872 -25.74 -2.40 18.91
CA SER A 872 -25.80 -0.96 19.16
C SER A 872 -27.19 -0.43 19.50
N ARG A 873 -27.48 -0.29 20.80
CA ARG A 873 -28.44 0.73 21.20
C ARG A 873 -27.68 2.02 21.41
N THR A 874 -27.52 2.80 20.33
CA THR A 874 -28.02 4.18 20.41
C THR A 874 -29.45 4.08 20.95
N PRO A 875 -29.97 5.04 21.73
CA PRO A 875 -31.40 5.09 21.92
C PRO A 875 -31.96 5.15 20.50
N MET A 876 -32.51 4.03 20.01
CA MET A 876 -33.45 4.12 18.92
C MET A 876 -34.50 5.03 19.54
N ILE A 877 -34.57 6.25 19.04
CA ILE A 877 -35.84 6.92 18.92
C ILE A 877 -36.63 5.92 18.09
N THR A 878 -37.29 4.99 18.78
CA THR A 878 -38.29 4.11 18.20
C THR A 878 -39.13 5.03 17.33
N PRO A 879 -39.41 4.68 16.06
CA PRO A 879 -40.47 5.39 15.36
C PRO A 879 -41.62 5.35 16.33
N ASP A 880 -42.12 6.53 16.70
CA ASP A 880 -43.22 6.63 17.62
C ASP A 880 -44.36 5.87 16.95
N LEU A 881 -44.52 4.61 17.34
CA LEU A 881 -45.43 3.66 16.70
C LEU A 881 -46.88 4.12 16.93
N GLU A 882 -47.07 5.09 17.84
CA GLU A 882 -48.31 5.79 18.10
C GLU A 882 -48.60 6.91 17.08
N SER A 883 -47.61 7.49 16.39
CA SER A 883 -47.81 8.64 15.48
C SER A 883 -47.77 8.31 13.99
N GLY A 884 -47.20 7.17 13.57
CA GLY A 884 -47.10 6.78 12.16
C GLY A 884 -46.10 7.58 11.31
N VAL A 885 -45.33 8.49 11.93
CA VAL A 885 -44.36 9.38 11.25
C VAL A 885 -42.95 8.79 11.32
N LYS A 886 -42.24 8.73 10.19
CA LYS A 886 -40.86 8.21 10.09
C LYS A 886 -39.83 9.33 10.34
N MET A 887 -38.77 9.04 11.10
CA MET A 887 -37.69 10.01 11.39
C MET A 887 -36.59 9.96 10.33
N TRP A 888 -36.02 11.11 9.97
CA TRP A 888 -34.84 11.19 9.10
C TRP A 888 -33.92 12.36 9.50
N HIS A 889 -32.65 12.30 9.09
CA HIS A 889 -31.67 13.36 9.34
C HIS A 889 -31.16 14.02 8.04
N LEU A 890 -30.25 13.34 7.35
CA LEU A 890 -29.63 13.78 6.09
C LEU A 890 -30.20 12.99 4.90
N VAL A 891 -30.44 11.69 5.09
CA VAL A 891 -30.87 10.77 4.03
C VAL A 891 -32.31 10.31 4.26
N LYS A 892 -33.18 10.55 3.27
CA LYS A 892 -34.52 9.92 3.20
C LYS A 892 -34.43 8.62 2.39
N ASN A 893 -34.59 7.48 3.03
CA ASN A 893 -34.78 6.21 2.32
C ASN A 893 -36.24 6.13 1.86
N HIS A 894 -36.53 6.54 0.62
CA HIS A 894 -37.84 6.27 0.02
C HIS A 894 -38.00 4.75 -0.14
N GLU A 895 -39.06 4.18 0.43
CA GLU A 895 -39.50 2.81 0.15
C GLU A 895 -39.76 2.68 -1.35
N HIS A 896 -38.79 2.13 -2.08
CA HIS A 896 -39.08 1.44 -3.32
C HIS A 896 -39.48 0.02 -2.93
N GLY A 897 -40.74 -0.31 -3.20
CA GLY A 897 -41.29 -1.63 -2.94
C GLY A 897 -40.49 -2.75 -3.62
N ASP A 898 -40.45 -3.90 -2.93
CA ASP A 898 -40.18 -5.23 -3.49
C ASP A 898 -38.97 -5.40 -4.39
N GLN A 899 -37.78 -4.99 -3.94
CA GLN A 899 -36.53 -5.61 -4.40
C GLN A 899 -35.70 -6.07 -3.20
N LYS A 900 -35.58 -7.40 -3.12
CA LYS A 900 -34.75 -8.17 -2.18
C LYS A 900 -33.45 -7.43 -1.83
N GLU A 901 -33.15 -7.33 -0.54
CA GLU A 901 -31.93 -6.74 0.03
C GLU A 901 -30.61 -7.27 -0.58
N GLY A 902 -30.66 -8.40 -1.31
CA GLY A 902 -29.52 -8.99 -2.01
C GLY A 902 -29.02 -8.30 -3.30
N ASP A 903 -29.72 -7.30 -3.86
CA ASP A 903 -29.32 -6.70 -5.16
C ASP A 903 -28.62 -5.32 -5.06
N ARG A 904 -28.35 -4.84 -3.84
CA ARG A 904 -27.54 -3.61 -3.64
C ARG A 904 -26.05 -3.81 -3.95
N GLY A 905 -25.57 -5.06 -4.01
CA GLY A 905 -24.17 -5.40 -4.27
C GLY A 905 -23.73 -5.43 -5.73
N SER A 906 -24.63 -5.21 -6.71
CA SER A 906 -24.33 -5.45 -8.14
C SER A 906 -24.09 -4.18 -8.98
N LYS A 907 -24.25 -2.97 -8.40
CA LYS A 907 -24.00 -1.70 -9.12
C LYS A 907 -22.66 -1.11 -8.70
N MET A 908 -21.73 -1.02 -9.67
CA MET A 908 -20.45 -0.33 -9.52
C MET A 908 -20.64 1.00 -8.78
N VAL A 909 -19.91 1.16 -7.67
CA VAL A 909 -19.77 2.41 -6.94
C VAL A 909 -19.33 3.48 -7.93
N SER A 910 -20.04 4.62 -7.98
CA SER A 910 -19.63 5.72 -8.86
C SER A 910 -18.20 6.17 -8.52
N GLU A 911 -17.44 6.60 -9.52
CA GLU A 911 -16.03 7.03 -9.38
C GLU A 911 -15.84 8.08 -8.25
N ILE A 912 -16.86 8.93 -8.03
CA ILE A 912 -16.89 9.98 -6.99
C ILE A 912 -16.96 9.39 -5.57
N TYR A 913 -17.59 8.23 -5.39
CA TYR A 913 -17.70 7.59 -4.08
C TYR A 913 -16.47 6.73 -3.76
N LEU A 914 -15.87 6.10 -4.80
CA LEU A 914 -14.65 5.33 -4.64
C LEU A 914 -13.46 6.22 -4.26
N THR A 915 -13.37 7.43 -4.81
CA THR A 915 -12.36 8.44 -4.41
C THR A 915 -12.49 8.86 -2.94
N ARG A 916 -13.71 8.93 -2.37
CA ARG A 916 -13.90 9.20 -0.92
C ARG A 916 -13.43 8.05 -0.04
N LEU A 917 -13.71 6.81 -0.44
CA LEU A 917 -13.22 5.62 0.26
C LEU A 917 -11.68 5.56 0.22
N LEU A 918 -11.08 5.80 -0.95
CA LEU A 918 -9.62 5.87 -1.12
C LEU A 918 -9.00 7.00 -0.32
N ALA A 919 -9.62 8.19 -0.28
CA ALA A 919 -9.14 9.31 0.51
C ALA A 919 -9.13 8.98 2.01
N THR A 920 -10.21 8.37 2.50
CA THR A 920 -10.32 7.93 3.90
C THR A 920 -9.32 6.82 4.22
N LYS A 921 -9.14 5.85 3.33
CA LYS A 921 -8.14 4.78 3.43
C LYS A 921 -6.72 5.35 3.48
N GLY A 922 -6.37 6.22 2.55
CA GLY A 922 -5.05 6.86 2.49
C GLY A 922 -4.73 7.68 3.75
N THR A 923 -5.73 8.36 4.31
CA THR A 923 -5.59 9.13 5.55
C THR A 923 -5.38 8.23 6.78
N LEU A 924 -5.98 7.04 6.82
CA LEU A 924 -5.89 6.14 7.99
C LEU A 924 -4.77 5.08 7.87
N GLN A 925 -4.13 4.97 6.70
CA GLN A 925 -3.20 3.90 6.36
C GLN A 925 -2.09 3.71 7.40
N LYS A 926 -1.42 4.79 7.82
CA LYS A 926 -0.27 4.69 8.74
C LYS A 926 -0.67 4.11 10.11
N PHE A 927 -1.84 4.46 10.62
CA PHE A 927 -2.35 3.90 11.89
C PHE A 927 -2.68 2.40 11.77
N VAL A 928 -3.14 1.96 10.60
CA VAL A 928 -3.36 0.53 10.31
C VAL A 928 -2.02 -0.20 10.23
N ASP A 929 -1.05 0.36 9.51
CA ASP A 929 0.31 -0.19 9.38
C ASP A 929 0.97 -0.35 10.75
N ASP A 930 0.96 0.70 11.58
CA ASP A 930 1.59 0.71 12.91
C ASP A 930 0.98 -0.35 13.84
N LEU A 931 -0.35 -0.54 13.78
CA LEU A 931 -1.02 -1.59 14.52
C LEU A 931 -0.63 -2.99 14.04
N PHE A 932 -0.63 -3.23 12.72
CA PHE A 932 -0.33 -4.54 12.15
C PHE A 932 1.13 -4.91 12.36
N GLU A 933 2.05 -3.96 12.18
CA GLU A 933 3.48 -4.12 12.44
C GLU A 933 3.73 -4.47 13.90
N THR A 934 3.08 -3.77 14.84
CA THR A 934 3.20 -4.06 16.28
C THR A 934 2.69 -5.46 16.62
N ILE A 935 1.53 -5.86 16.08
CA ILE A 935 0.94 -7.19 16.34
C ILE A 935 1.82 -8.33 15.76
N PHE A 936 2.40 -8.14 14.57
CA PHE A 936 3.23 -9.13 13.88
C PHE A 936 4.74 -8.93 14.09
N SER A 937 5.13 -8.30 15.21
CA SER A 937 6.53 -8.14 15.59
C SER A 937 6.94 -9.10 16.71
N THR A 938 8.18 -9.57 16.65
CA THR A 938 8.79 -10.43 17.68
C THR A 938 9.54 -9.66 18.76
N ALA A 939 9.89 -8.41 18.46
CA ALA A 939 10.48 -7.44 19.39
C ALA A 939 10.04 -6.02 19.02
N HIS A 940 9.18 -5.41 19.85
CA HIS A 940 8.70 -4.04 19.65
C HIS A 940 9.19 -3.15 20.78
N ARG A 941 9.88 -2.04 20.48
CA ARG A 941 10.41 -1.09 21.49
C ARG A 941 11.23 -1.77 22.61
N GLY A 942 11.92 -2.88 22.31
CA GLY A 942 12.73 -3.63 23.27
C GLY A 942 11.97 -4.62 24.16
N SER A 943 10.64 -4.76 24.01
CA SER A 943 9.87 -5.82 24.66
C SER A 943 10.02 -7.15 23.92
N ALA A 944 10.10 -8.26 24.66
CA ALA A 944 10.15 -9.60 24.09
C ALA A 944 8.75 -10.11 23.73
N LEU A 945 8.66 -11.01 22.74
CA LEU A 945 7.44 -11.73 22.39
C LEU A 945 6.78 -12.36 23.64
N PRO A 946 5.45 -12.27 23.80
CA PRO A 946 4.74 -12.94 24.88
C PRO A 946 4.98 -14.45 24.90
N LEU A 947 5.39 -14.97 26.06
CA LEU A 947 5.71 -16.40 26.27
C LEU A 947 4.56 -17.32 25.84
N ALA A 948 3.31 -16.88 26.09
CA ALA A 948 2.11 -17.61 25.71
C ALA A 948 2.00 -17.90 24.20
N ILE A 949 2.45 -16.97 23.35
CA ILE A 949 2.41 -17.14 21.89
C ILE A 949 3.41 -18.20 21.45
N LYS A 950 4.66 -18.07 21.90
CA LYS A 950 5.72 -19.03 21.60
C LYS A 950 5.33 -20.44 22.08
N TYR A 951 4.90 -20.55 23.33
CA TYR A 951 4.53 -21.84 23.93
C TYR A 951 3.37 -22.55 23.19
N MET A 952 2.33 -21.81 22.82
CA MET A 952 1.20 -22.39 22.08
C MET A 952 1.56 -22.71 20.62
N PHE A 953 2.41 -21.90 19.98
CA PHE A 953 2.86 -22.18 18.61
C PHE A 953 3.80 -23.38 18.54
N ASP A 954 4.68 -23.56 19.52
CA ASP A 954 5.51 -24.76 19.66
C ASP A 954 4.64 -25.99 19.86
N PHE A 955 3.61 -25.92 20.72
CA PHE A 955 2.64 -27.00 20.89
C PHE A 955 1.94 -27.38 19.56
N LEU A 956 1.52 -26.40 18.76
CA LEU A 956 0.90 -26.67 17.46
C LEU A 956 1.88 -27.31 16.46
N ASP A 957 3.14 -26.87 16.47
CA ASP A 957 4.19 -27.46 15.64
C ASP A 957 4.49 -28.91 16.09
N GLU A 958 4.56 -29.18 17.40
CA GLU A 958 4.70 -30.53 17.96
C GLU A 958 3.53 -31.46 17.60
N GLN A 959 2.29 -30.96 17.66
CA GLN A 959 1.12 -31.73 17.21
C GLN A 959 1.20 -32.03 15.71
N ALA A 960 1.61 -31.07 14.89
CA ALA A 960 1.80 -31.31 13.46
C ALA A 960 2.88 -32.36 13.20
N ASP A 961 4.00 -32.33 13.93
CA ASP A 961 5.07 -33.32 13.84
C ASP A 961 4.63 -34.73 14.29
N LYS A 962 3.85 -34.83 15.38
CA LYS A 962 3.27 -36.09 15.86
C LYS A 962 2.40 -36.79 14.79
N HIS A 963 1.73 -36.02 13.94
CA HIS A 963 0.90 -36.52 12.84
C HIS A 963 1.60 -36.59 11.49
N GLY A 964 2.91 -36.33 11.41
CA GLY A 964 3.68 -36.36 10.16
C GLY A 964 3.30 -35.25 9.16
N ILE A 965 2.76 -34.13 9.64
CA ILE A 965 2.36 -32.97 8.83
C ILE A 965 3.54 -32.02 8.69
N HIS A 966 4.27 -32.13 7.59
CA HIS A 966 5.39 -31.24 7.25
C HIS A 966 5.01 -30.10 6.29
N ASP A 967 3.73 -29.99 5.89
CA ASP A 967 3.25 -28.89 5.05
C ASP A 967 3.20 -27.58 5.87
N PRO A 968 4.01 -26.56 5.53
CA PRO A 968 4.03 -25.29 6.24
C PRO A 968 2.70 -24.52 6.14
N HIS A 969 1.90 -24.72 5.08
CA HIS A 969 0.61 -24.05 4.94
C HIS A 969 -0.41 -24.52 5.98
N VAL A 970 -0.37 -25.80 6.36
CA VAL A 970 -1.24 -26.34 7.41
C VAL A 970 -0.89 -25.72 8.77
N ARG A 971 0.41 -25.68 9.10
CA ARG A 971 0.90 -25.06 10.34
C ARG A 971 0.58 -23.57 10.40
N HIS A 972 0.76 -22.85 9.29
CA HIS A 972 0.36 -21.45 9.17
C HIS A 972 -1.13 -21.25 9.45
N THR A 973 -1.98 -22.12 8.88
CA THR A 973 -3.43 -22.06 9.06
C THR A 973 -3.80 -22.31 10.52
N TRP A 974 -3.19 -23.30 11.18
CA TRP A 974 -3.42 -23.58 12.59
C TRP A 974 -3.05 -22.39 13.48
N LYS A 975 -1.87 -21.80 13.28
CA LYS A 975 -1.40 -20.61 14.01
C LYS A 975 -2.35 -19.42 13.83
N SER A 976 -2.78 -19.16 12.59
CA SER A 976 -3.69 -18.07 12.24
C SER A 976 -5.08 -18.25 12.87
N ASN A 977 -5.62 -19.48 12.81
CA ASN A 977 -6.91 -19.82 13.41
C ASN A 977 -6.91 -19.77 14.93
N CYS A 978 -5.78 -19.99 15.58
CA CYS A 978 -5.68 -20.03 17.04
C CYS A 978 -5.56 -18.63 17.66
N LEU A 979 -4.76 -17.74 17.06
CA LEU A 979 -4.42 -16.45 17.67
C LEU A 979 -4.98 -15.24 16.87
N PRO A 980 -4.47 -14.88 15.67
CA PRO A 980 -4.94 -13.70 14.93
C PRO A 980 -6.44 -13.66 14.72
N LEU A 981 -7.04 -14.74 14.21
CA LEU A 981 -8.45 -14.74 13.80
C LEU A 981 -9.44 -14.79 14.98
N ARG A 982 -8.98 -15.17 16.18
CA ARG A 982 -9.83 -15.30 17.38
C ARG A 982 -9.62 -14.16 18.36
N PHE A 983 -8.36 -13.91 18.71
CA PHE A 983 -8.01 -12.90 19.69
C PHE A 983 -7.89 -11.51 19.05
N TRP A 984 -6.98 -11.33 18.09
CA TRP A 984 -6.67 -10.01 17.53
C TRP A 984 -7.82 -9.40 16.75
N VAL A 985 -8.50 -10.18 15.89
CA VAL A 985 -9.72 -9.71 15.19
C VAL A 985 -10.77 -9.21 16.18
N ASN A 986 -10.94 -9.88 17.32
CA ASN A 986 -11.90 -9.47 18.34
C ASN A 986 -11.46 -8.17 19.02
N MET A 987 -10.18 -8.00 19.33
CA MET A 987 -9.64 -6.76 19.92
C MET A 987 -9.74 -5.57 18.96
N ILE A 988 -9.43 -5.77 17.67
CA ILE A 988 -9.52 -4.73 16.63
C ILE A 988 -10.97 -4.30 16.43
N LYS A 989 -11.90 -5.25 16.34
CA LYS A 989 -13.32 -4.95 16.14
C LYS A 989 -13.97 -4.33 17.38
N ASN A 990 -13.51 -4.71 18.56
CA ASN A 990 -14.09 -4.30 19.84
C ASN A 990 -13.05 -3.62 20.75
N PRO A 991 -12.54 -2.43 20.37
CA PRO A 991 -11.57 -1.72 21.19
C PRO A 991 -12.17 -1.30 22.55
N GLN A 992 -13.49 -1.20 22.67
CA GLN A 992 -14.18 -0.98 23.95
C GLN A 992 -14.03 -2.16 24.93
N PHE A 993 -13.50 -3.31 24.50
CA PHE A 993 -13.13 -4.37 25.43
C PHE A 993 -11.83 -4.06 26.16
N VAL A 994 -10.95 -3.23 25.58
CA VAL A 994 -9.64 -2.86 26.13
C VAL A 994 -9.67 -1.47 26.77
N PHE A 995 -10.46 -0.55 26.22
CA PHE A 995 -10.50 0.84 26.64
C PHE A 995 -11.89 1.27 27.12
N ASP A 996 -11.92 2.22 28.05
CA ASP A 996 -13.15 2.88 28.47
C ASP A 996 -13.58 3.96 27.48
N ILE A 997 -14.10 3.51 26.33
CA ILE A 997 -14.49 4.33 25.19
C ILE A 997 -15.91 4.00 24.72
N HIS A 998 -16.58 4.98 24.12
CA HIS A 998 -17.83 4.77 23.41
C HIS A 998 -17.58 4.53 21.92
N LYS A 999 -17.99 3.36 21.40
CA LYS A 999 -17.89 3.01 19.98
C LYS A 999 -19.23 3.29 19.28
N ASN A 1000 -19.24 4.26 18.36
CA ASN A 1000 -20.41 4.56 17.53
C ASN A 1000 -20.54 3.59 16.33
N SER A 1001 -21.71 3.61 15.67
CA SER A 1001 -22.06 2.69 14.57
C SER A 1001 -21.11 2.79 13.37
N ILE A 1002 -20.73 4.01 12.97
CA ILE A 1002 -19.83 4.21 11.83
C ILE A 1002 -18.40 3.74 12.13
N THR A 1003 -17.91 3.95 13.36
CA THR A 1003 -16.59 3.48 13.79
C THR A 1003 -16.55 1.95 13.82
N ASP A 1004 -17.61 1.29 14.28
CA ASP A 1004 -17.74 -0.18 14.22
C ASP A 1004 -17.67 -0.71 12.78
N ALA A 1005 -18.34 -0.05 11.84
CA ALA A 1005 -18.28 -0.42 10.43
C ALA A 1005 -16.87 -0.27 9.84
N CYS A 1006 -16.16 0.82 10.19
CA CYS A 1006 -14.79 1.05 9.74
C CYS A 1006 -13.78 0.07 10.35
N LEU A 1007 -13.87 -0.19 11.66
CA LEU A 1007 -13.05 -1.21 12.33
C LEU A 1007 -13.32 -2.62 11.79
N SER A 1008 -14.55 -2.91 11.37
CA SER A 1008 -14.87 -4.18 10.71
C SER A 1008 -14.18 -4.34 9.35
N VAL A 1009 -14.00 -3.24 8.59
CA VAL A 1009 -13.20 -3.25 7.36
C VAL A 1009 -11.73 -3.53 7.67
N VAL A 1010 -11.14 -2.84 8.65
CA VAL A 1010 -9.75 -3.07 9.07
C VAL A 1010 -9.54 -4.50 9.58
N ALA A 1011 -10.47 -5.01 10.39
CA ALA A 1011 -10.43 -6.38 10.88
C ALA A 1011 -10.53 -7.40 9.74
N GLN A 1012 -11.32 -7.14 8.69
CA GLN A 1012 -11.36 -8.01 7.51
C GLN A 1012 -10.02 -8.00 6.76
N THR A 1013 -9.40 -6.83 6.57
CA THR A 1013 -8.06 -6.74 5.97
C THR A 1013 -7.03 -7.52 6.79
N PHE A 1014 -7.10 -7.44 8.12
CA PHE A 1014 -6.26 -8.23 9.03
C PHE A 1014 -6.47 -9.74 8.84
N MET A 1015 -7.72 -10.20 8.72
CA MET A 1015 -8.03 -11.60 8.43
C MET A 1015 -7.49 -12.06 7.07
N ASP A 1016 -7.65 -11.24 6.03
CA ASP A 1016 -7.18 -11.54 4.67
C ASP A 1016 -5.63 -11.63 4.62
N SER A 1017 -4.93 -10.87 5.47
CA SER A 1017 -3.47 -10.96 5.62
C SER A 1017 -2.98 -12.27 6.26
N CYS A 1018 -3.81 -12.93 7.05
CA CYS A 1018 -3.51 -14.22 7.67
C CYS A 1018 -3.89 -15.42 6.78
N SER A 1019 -4.44 -15.19 5.58
CA SER A 1019 -4.84 -16.28 4.68
C SER A 1019 -3.69 -16.76 3.81
N THR A 1020 -3.57 -18.08 3.62
CA THR A 1020 -2.65 -18.70 2.66
C THR A 1020 -3.18 -18.73 1.22
N SER A 1021 -4.47 -18.41 1.00
CA SER A 1021 -5.08 -18.46 -0.33
C SER A 1021 -4.70 -17.24 -1.18
N GLU A 1022 -4.46 -17.47 -2.49
CA GLU A 1022 -4.28 -16.39 -3.45
C GLU A 1022 -5.61 -15.67 -3.72
N HIS A 1023 -5.59 -14.35 -3.60
CA HIS A 1023 -6.78 -13.51 -3.81
C HIS A 1023 -7.02 -13.26 -5.30
N ARG A 1024 -8.05 -13.88 -5.86
CA ARG A 1024 -8.56 -13.52 -7.19
C ARG A 1024 -9.50 -12.34 -7.09
N LEU A 1025 -9.00 -11.15 -7.39
CA LEU A 1025 -9.82 -9.94 -7.41
C LEU A 1025 -10.64 -9.89 -8.72
N GLY A 1026 -11.84 -9.35 -8.64
CA GLY A 1026 -12.75 -9.21 -9.77
C GLY A 1026 -13.71 -8.07 -9.54
N LYS A 1027 -14.55 -7.78 -10.53
CA LYS A 1027 -15.54 -6.70 -10.45
C LYS A 1027 -16.55 -6.91 -9.30
N ASP A 1028 -16.82 -8.16 -8.96
CA ASP A 1028 -17.76 -8.56 -7.90
C ASP A 1028 -17.06 -8.76 -6.54
N SER A 1029 -15.76 -8.41 -6.44
CA SER A 1029 -15.05 -8.46 -5.15
C SER A 1029 -15.59 -7.38 -4.21
N PRO A 1030 -15.80 -7.71 -2.91
CA PRO A 1030 -16.20 -6.74 -1.90
C PRO A 1030 -15.28 -5.52 -1.88
N SER A 1031 -15.84 -4.32 -1.70
CA SER A 1031 -15.10 -3.05 -1.77
C SER A 1031 -13.95 -2.95 -0.76
N ASN A 1032 -14.10 -3.52 0.44
CA ASN A 1032 -12.99 -3.61 1.40
C ASN A 1032 -11.79 -4.40 0.88
N LYS A 1033 -12.01 -5.50 0.14
CA LYS A 1033 -10.94 -6.29 -0.49
C LYS A 1033 -10.27 -5.53 -1.62
N LEU A 1034 -11.03 -4.74 -2.39
CA LEU A 1034 -10.48 -3.87 -3.42
C LEU A 1034 -9.64 -2.74 -2.82
N LEU A 1035 -10.12 -2.10 -1.73
CA LEU A 1035 -9.45 -0.97 -1.08
C LEU A 1035 -8.04 -1.31 -0.57
N TYR A 1036 -7.84 -2.50 -0.02
CA TYR A 1036 -6.55 -2.94 0.54
C TYR A 1036 -5.82 -3.99 -0.32
N ALA A 1037 -6.25 -4.20 -1.57
CA ALA A 1037 -5.71 -5.23 -2.45
C ALA A 1037 -4.19 -5.15 -2.65
N LYS A 1038 -3.63 -3.94 -2.67
CA LYS A 1038 -2.18 -3.71 -2.85
C LYS A 1038 -1.36 -3.94 -1.58
N ASP A 1039 -1.97 -3.76 -0.41
CA ASP A 1039 -1.28 -3.83 0.88
C ASP A 1039 -1.27 -5.26 1.44
N ILE A 1040 -2.31 -6.05 1.16
CA ILE A 1040 -2.45 -7.45 1.63
C ILE A 1040 -1.22 -8.31 1.34
N PRO A 1041 -0.58 -8.29 0.15
CA PRO A 1041 0.63 -9.07 -0.09
C PRO A 1041 1.79 -8.70 0.84
N SER A 1042 1.94 -7.41 1.18
CA SER A 1042 2.96 -6.95 2.12
C SER A 1042 2.69 -7.46 3.54
N TYR A 1043 1.43 -7.37 3.99
CA TYR A 1043 1.03 -7.90 5.30
C TYR A 1043 1.17 -9.43 5.38
N LYS A 1044 0.86 -10.18 4.31
CA LYS A 1044 1.10 -11.62 4.26
C LYS A 1044 2.58 -11.95 4.49
N ASN A 1045 3.49 -11.20 3.86
CA ASN A 1045 4.92 -11.37 4.10
C ASN A 1045 5.31 -11.10 5.57
N TRP A 1046 4.66 -10.13 6.23
CA TRP A 1046 4.87 -9.88 7.66
C TRP A 1046 4.41 -11.05 8.53
N VAL A 1047 3.24 -11.63 8.23
CA VAL A 1047 2.71 -12.80 8.94
C VAL A 1047 3.60 -14.03 8.77
N GLU A 1048 4.05 -14.30 7.54
CA GLU A 1048 4.96 -15.41 7.24
C GLU A 1048 6.29 -15.25 7.97
N ARG A 1049 6.85 -14.03 7.98
CA ARG A 1049 8.07 -13.70 8.72
C ARG A 1049 7.87 -13.86 10.22
N TYR A 1050 6.77 -13.36 10.77
CA TYR A 1050 6.42 -13.46 12.19
C TYR A 1050 6.39 -14.94 12.64
N TYR A 1051 5.70 -15.81 11.90
CA TYR A 1051 5.68 -17.24 12.24
C TYR A 1051 7.04 -17.92 12.06
N SER A 1052 7.81 -17.55 11.04
CA SER A 1052 9.17 -18.06 10.83
C SER A 1052 10.10 -17.68 11.98
N ASP A 1053 10.05 -16.42 12.42
CA ASP A 1053 10.94 -15.90 13.46
C ASP A 1053 10.59 -16.49 14.84
N ILE A 1054 9.30 -16.69 15.15
CA ILE A 1054 8.87 -17.44 16.35
C ILE A 1054 9.37 -18.90 16.30
N GLY A 1055 9.30 -19.54 15.13
CA GLY A 1055 9.80 -20.92 14.95
C GLY A 1055 11.30 -21.06 15.22
N LYS A 1056 12.09 -19.99 15.00
CA LYS A 1056 13.54 -19.97 15.26
C LYS A 1056 13.90 -19.67 16.72
N MET A 1057 12.97 -19.15 17.51
CA MET A 1057 13.21 -18.84 18.93
C MET A 1057 13.42 -20.13 19.73
N PRO A 1058 14.24 -20.10 20.81
CA PRO A 1058 14.42 -21.25 21.69
C PRO A 1058 13.08 -21.69 22.28
N ALA A 1059 12.89 -23.01 22.38
CA ALA A 1059 11.71 -23.59 23.00
C ALA A 1059 11.65 -23.20 24.48
N ILE A 1060 10.45 -22.90 24.97
CA ILE A 1060 10.22 -22.56 26.37
C ILE A 1060 10.06 -23.85 27.16
N SER A 1061 10.81 -24.00 28.26
CA SER A 1061 10.67 -25.17 29.11
C SER A 1061 9.31 -25.17 29.84
N ASP A 1062 8.73 -26.35 30.06
CA ASP A 1062 7.49 -26.47 30.85
C ASP A 1062 7.65 -25.89 32.26
N GLN A 1063 8.85 -25.95 32.84
CA GLN A 1063 9.14 -25.36 34.15
C GLN A 1063 9.03 -23.84 34.12
N ASP A 1064 9.63 -23.18 33.13
CA ASP A 1064 9.58 -21.71 33.00
C ASP A 1064 8.16 -21.23 32.68
N MET A 1065 7.45 -21.96 31.81
CA MET A 1065 6.07 -21.63 31.49
C MET A 1065 5.15 -21.81 32.70
N ASN A 1066 5.31 -22.90 33.47
CA ASN A 1066 4.53 -23.10 34.69
C ASN A 1066 4.83 -22.02 35.75
N ALA A 1067 6.09 -21.60 35.90
CA ALA A 1067 6.44 -20.49 36.79
C ALA A 1067 5.76 -19.17 36.37
N TYR A 1068 5.72 -18.88 35.06
CA TYR A 1068 4.99 -17.73 34.52
C TYR A 1068 3.48 -17.83 34.79
N LEU A 1069 2.87 -18.99 34.53
CA LEU A 1069 1.45 -19.23 34.74
C LEU A 1069 1.07 -19.14 36.23
N ALA A 1070 1.91 -19.67 37.13
CA ALA A 1070 1.75 -19.56 38.58
C ALA A 1070 1.66 -18.09 39.01
N GLU A 1071 2.56 -17.26 38.49
CA GLU A 1071 2.60 -15.84 38.80
C GLU A 1071 1.37 -15.10 38.28
N GLN A 1072 0.94 -15.39 37.03
CA GLN A 1072 -0.30 -14.83 36.48
C GLN A 1072 -1.53 -15.23 37.32
N SER A 1073 -1.62 -16.49 37.74
CA SER A 1073 -2.69 -16.96 38.64
C SER A 1073 -2.67 -16.26 39.99
N ARG A 1074 -1.48 -16.05 40.57
CA ARG A 1074 -1.31 -15.36 41.86
C ARG A 1074 -1.74 -13.90 41.77
N MET A 1075 -1.39 -13.22 40.68
CA MET A 1075 -1.74 -11.81 40.46
C MET A 1075 -3.25 -11.58 40.37
N HIS A 1076 -3.99 -12.53 39.80
CA HIS A 1076 -5.41 -12.36 39.49
C HIS A 1076 -6.35 -13.32 40.24
N MET A 1077 -5.91 -13.88 41.37
CA MET A 1077 -6.63 -14.92 42.12
C MET A 1077 -7.99 -14.45 42.68
N ASN A 1078 -8.12 -13.16 43.04
CA ASN A 1078 -9.30 -12.61 43.70
C ASN A 1078 -10.19 -11.78 42.76
N GLU A 1079 -9.96 -11.85 41.46
CA GLU A 1079 -10.68 -11.03 40.48
C GLU A 1079 -12.11 -11.52 40.22
N PHE A 1080 -12.41 -12.80 40.46
CA PHE A 1080 -13.71 -13.41 40.15
C PHE A 1080 -14.22 -14.30 41.28
N ASN A 1081 -15.55 -14.34 41.46
CA ASN A 1081 -16.17 -15.22 42.43
C ASN A 1081 -16.29 -16.65 41.86
N THR A 1082 -15.38 -17.52 42.28
CA THR A 1082 -15.32 -18.93 41.84
C THR A 1082 -16.59 -19.70 42.19
N MET A 1083 -17.25 -19.40 43.33
CA MET A 1083 -18.44 -20.12 43.77
C MET A 1083 -19.64 -19.80 42.88
N SER A 1084 -19.82 -18.53 42.52
CA SER A 1084 -20.85 -18.11 41.55
C SER A 1084 -20.62 -18.76 40.19
N ALA A 1085 -19.38 -18.79 39.70
CA ALA A 1085 -19.04 -19.48 38.45
C ALA A 1085 -19.32 -20.99 38.50
N LEU A 1086 -18.96 -21.67 39.59
CA LEU A 1086 -19.24 -23.09 39.79
C LEU A 1086 -20.75 -23.39 39.84
N SER A 1087 -21.55 -22.51 40.43
CA SER A 1087 -23.01 -22.62 40.45
C SER A 1087 -23.60 -22.54 39.04
N GLU A 1088 -23.11 -21.62 38.21
CA GLU A 1088 -23.50 -21.51 36.80
C GLU A 1088 -23.09 -22.76 36.00
N ILE A 1089 -21.88 -23.30 36.22
CA ILE A 1089 -21.45 -24.57 35.59
C ILE A 1089 -22.34 -25.73 36.04
N PHE A 1090 -22.71 -25.78 37.33
CA PHE A 1090 -23.54 -26.83 37.88
C PHE A 1090 -24.95 -26.87 37.26
N SER A 1091 -25.46 -25.75 36.75
CA SER A 1091 -26.73 -25.74 36.00
C SER A 1091 -26.70 -26.66 34.77
N TYR A 1092 -25.54 -26.80 34.11
CA TYR A 1092 -25.33 -27.73 33.01
C TYR A 1092 -25.25 -29.18 33.49
N VAL A 1093 -24.67 -29.44 34.67
CA VAL A 1093 -24.70 -30.76 35.31
C VAL A 1093 -26.14 -31.17 35.60
N GLY A 1094 -26.96 -30.26 36.15
CA GLY A 1094 -28.38 -30.54 36.39
C GLY A 1094 -29.16 -30.84 35.11
N LYS A 1095 -28.81 -30.18 33.99
CA LYS A 1095 -29.46 -30.37 32.69
C LYS A 1095 -29.06 -31.68 31.98
N TYR A 1096 -27.82 -32.12 32.13
CA TYR A 1096 -27.24 -33.27 31.41
C TYR A 1096 -26.76 -34.39 32.35
N SER A 1097 -27.43 -34.53 33.50
CA SER A 1097 -26.94 -35.39 34.59
C SER A 1097 -26.81 -36.86 34.19
N GLU A 1098 -27.80 -37.42 33.50
CA GLU A 1098 -27.79 -38.81 33.05
C GLU A 1098 -26.69 -39.05 32.00
N GLU A 1099 -26.53 -38.12 31.06
CA GLU A 1099 -25.52 -38.22 30.01
C GLU A 1099 -24.11 -38.10 30.55
N ILE A 1100 -23.89 -37.33 31.62
CA ILE A 1100 -22.59 -37.18 32.28
C ILE A 1100 -22.25 -38.40 33.14
N LEU A 1101 -23.22 -38.95 33.88
CA LEU A 1101 -22.98 -40.11 34.74
C LEU A 1101 -22.61 -41.37 33.94
N GLY A 1102 -23.21 -41.56 32.75
CA GLY A 1102 -22.93 -42.71 31.89
C GLY A 1102 -21.43 -42.93 31.60
N PRO A 1103 -20.74 -42.02 30.90
CA PRO A 1103 -19.30 -42.12 30.63
C PRO A 1103 -18.43 -42.19 31.89
N LEU A 1104 -18.84 -41.56 33.00
CA LEU A 1104 -18.10 -41.62 34.27
C LEU A 1104 -18.15 -43.01 34.93
N ASP A 1105 -19.20 -43.79 34.69
CA ASP A 1105 -19.32 -45.19 35.15
C ASP A 1105 -18.64 -46.19 34.20
N HIS A 1106 -18.66 -45.93 32.89
CA HIS A 1106 -18.16 -46.86 31.89
C HIS A 1106 -16.66 -46.71 31.57
N ASP A 1107 -16.07 -45.52 31.80
CA ASP A 1107 -14.64 -45.30 31.59
C ASP A 1107 -13.82 -45.86 32.77
N ASP A 1108 -12.92 -46.81 32.50
CA ASP A 1108 -12.04 -47.47 33.47
C ASP A 1108 -11.24 -46.48 34.33
N GLN A 1109 -10.82 -45.33 33.78
CA GLN A 1109 -10.09 -44.33 34.55
C GLN A 1109 -11.00 -43.57 35.52
N CYS A 1110 -12.25 -43.30 35.11
CA CYS A 1110 -13.26 -42.66 35.95
C CYS A 1110 -13.74 -43.59 37.07
N GLY A 1111 -13.95 -44.87 36.75
CA GLY A 1111 -14.37 -45.91 37.71
C GLY A 1111 -13.34 -46.12 38.81
N LYS A 1112 -12.03 -46.17 38.48
CA LYS A 1112 -10.94 -46.27 39.47
C LYS A 1112 -10.95 -45.15 40.51
N GLN A 1113 -11.39 -43.95 40.11
CA GLN A 1113 -11.43 -42.76 40.97
C GLN A 1113 -12.80 -42.51 41.62
N LYS A 1114 -13.78 -43.39 41.34
CA LYS A 1114 -15.18 -43.31 41.80
C LYS A 1114 -15.82 -41.95 41.50
N LEU A 1115 -15.60 -41.43 40.27
CA LEU A 1115 -16.03 -40.08 39.89
C LEU A 1115 -17.56 -39.94 39.78
N ALA A 1116 -18.25 -40.96 39.25
CA ALA A 1116 -19.72 -40.98 39.17
C ALA A 1116 -20.36 -40.85 40.56
N TYR A 1117 -19.94 -41.68 41.51
CA TYR A 1117 -20.40 -41.61 42.91
C TYR A 1117 -20.17 -40.23 43.56
N LYS A 1118 -19.00 -39.62 43.30
CA LYS A 1118 -18.71 -38.26 43.81
C LYS A 1118 -19.61 -37.21 43.18
N LEU A 1119 -19.92 -37.32 41.89
CA LEU A 1119 -20.85 -36.42 41.22
C LEU A 1119 -22.28 -36.60 41.74
N GLU A 1120 -22.75 -37.83 41.95
CA GLU A 1120 -24.05 -38.11 42.57
C GLU A 1120 -24.17 -37.51 43.98
N GLN A 1121 -23.08 -37.57 44.77
CA GLN A 1121 -23.03 -36.94 46.08
C GLN A 1121 -23.19 -35.42 45.98
N VAL A 1122 -22.53 -34.78 45.01
CA VAL A 1122 -22.70 -33.35 44.71
C VAL A 1122 -24.14 -33.06 44.29
N ILE A 1123 -24.69 -33.83 43.35
CA ILE A 1123 -26.07 -33.66 42.87
C ILE A 1123 -27.04 -33.74 44.04
N THR A 1124 -26.92 -34.75 44.89
CA THR A 1124 -27.77 -34.93 46.08
C THR A 1124 -27.68 -33.74 47.04
N LEU A 1125 -26.47 -33.24 47.31
CA LEU A 1125 -26.29 -32.06 48.17
C LEU A 1125 -26.90 -30.78 47.58
N MET A 1126 -26.95 -30.69 46.25
CA MET A 1126 -27.49 -29.54 45.51
C MET A 1126 -28.99 -29.65 45.23
N SER A 1127 -29.56 -30.87 45.20
CA SER A 1127 -30.94 -31.17 44.77
C SER A 1127 -31.93 -31.47 45.90
N LEU A 1128 -31.47 -31.71 47.14
CA LEU A 1128 -32.35 -32.04 48.27
C LEU A 1128 -33.26 -30.87 48.67
N ASP A 1129 -34.43 -30.80 48.01
CA ASP A 1129 -35.70 -30.32 48.55
C ASP A 1129 -36.60 -31.56 48.76
N SER A 1130 -36.54 -32.14 49.95
CA SER A 1130 -37.69 -32.82 50.55
C SER A 1130 -37.95 -32.14 51.87
#